data_AF-U2N5V4-F1
#
_entry.id   AF-U2N5V4-F1
#
_cell.length_a   1.000
_cell.length_b   1.000
_cell.length_c   1.000
_cell.angle_alpha   90.00
_cell.angle_beta   90.00
_cell.angle_gamma   90.00
#
_symmetry.space_group_name_H-M   'P 1'
#
loop_
_entity.id
_entity.type
_entity.pdbx_description
1 polymer ?
#
loop_
_entity_poly.entity_id
_entity_poly.type
_entity_poly.pdbx_seq_one_letter_code
_entity_poly.pdbx_strand_id
1 'polypeptide(L)'
;MENVKERYYQVDVMRFVCAILVISIHTSALYSFGDIPGKVLSLGISRIAVPFFFIASGYFFYERFNHEGYLKAYIIRILKYYLISSIVYTLILFTFIKSRNSNIWDLVKNLLFNGVSPSLWFFPALIFSISVLYLFLKKNWIKPLVVVSLVLYALGLIGDSYYGLVVGTPLEKLVEMYSAIFVNTRNGLCFGLPFLTLGVLINKYDMKNKLKHLKALTLLSAVIFVSEAYVLISNNISRDNNMYISLMFLVSCIFLLSLRSKKILSDRKAKLLRDMSLWIYCLHELLQFLVYGLLPKVSSNSFLVFLMVTLVVVPLSYFIVRKKAPFYTLNKKKEIRLMASLLVVALIIGLVSSKGPSKTANSNGISPLIDLKLDENAPSSNIVGPMWKISSGTSTIYMYGSLDVGDKNLYPLAPKVEEAFKSSEGLAIEVELDKIDAPKINSQLLYEKGDNVENHVSDEAIDIYKEKVSYFKADYDKVKQYKASYLAQNCISVYLSKAKVDQAYIPDVYFLYSARKTDKPVVSIGDVYKLYDDLANPPDEVGDASLKLLKYYNEDSTKKSLDRLEAWKKSDFEAIEKSYDEQYIVPASEKENFTKLNTLVNNYNQNLYSKLKSEYSEKIDGYIKENKNYFIVLSTNYLQGEDSILKQLEQKGYTLEKIN
;
A
#
# COMPACT_ATOMS: atom_id res chain seq x y z
N MET A 1 22.73 -15.22 -52.44
CA MET A 1 21.41 -14.89 -51.85
C MET A 1 21.65 -14.31 -50.46
N GLU A 2 21.59 -12.99 -50.30
CA GLU A 2 21.60 -12.38 -48.97
C GLU A 2 20.42 -12.91 -48.16
N ASN A 3 20.69 -13.50 -47.00
CA ASN A 3 19.67 -14.01 -46.08
C ASN A 3 18.70 -12.88 -45.72
N VAL A 4 17.51 -12.87 -46.32
CA VAL A 4 16.41 -11.99 -45.95
C VAL A 4 16.07 -12.29 -44.50
N LYS A 5 16.46 -11.39 -43.60
CA LYS A 5 16.30 -11.56 -42.16
C LYS A 5 14.80 -11.64 -41.83
N GLU A 6 14.36 -12.78 -41.33
CA GLU A 6 12.96 -13.03 -40.95
C GLU A 6 12.50 -11.96 -39.95
N ARG A 7 11.41 -11.25 -40.28
CA ARG A 7 10.88 -10.16 -39.46
C ARG A 7 9.69 -10.60 -38.62
N TYR A 8 9.80 -10.43 -37.31
CA TYR A 8 8.75 -10.82 -36.36
C TYR A 8 7.89 -9.62 -35.94
N TYR A 9 7.04 -9.15 -36.85
CA TYR A 9 6.21 -7.95 -36.63
C TYR A 9 5.34 -8.01 -35.37
N GLN A 10 4.80 -9.19 -35.04
CA GLN A 10 3.92 -9.34 -33.88
C GLN A 10 4.66 -9.32 -32.55
N VAL A 11 5.97 -9.59 -32.52
CA VAL A 11 6.78 -9.39 -31.32
C VAL A 11 6.86 -7.90 -30.99
N ASP A 12 7.00 -7.03 -31.99
CA ASP A 12 7.02 -5.58 -31.79
C ASP A 12 5.64 -5.04 -31.36
N VAL A 13 4.54 -5.61 -31.87
CA VAL A 13 3.17 -5.31 -31.39
C VAL A 13 3.02 -5.73 -29.93
N MET A 14 3.42 -6.95 -29.57
CA MET A 14 3.28 -7.43 -28.19
C MET A 14 4.16 -6.67 -27.21
N ARG A 15 5.34 -6.19 -27.62
CA ARG A 15 6.14 -5.26 -26.80
C ARG A 15 5.39 -3.98 -26.49
N PHE A 16 4.68 -3.42 -27.47
CA PHE A 16 3.84 -2.25 -27.26
C PHE A 16 2.68 -2.55 -26.30
N VAL A 17 1.98 -3.68 -26.47
CA VAL A 17 0.92 -4.13 -25.55
C VAL A 17 1.47 -4.31 -24.12
N CYS A 18 2.62 -4.96 -23.97
CA CYS A 18 3.27 -5.14 -22.67
C CYS A 18 3.65 -3.79 -22.03
N ALA A 19 4.08 -2.80 -22.82
CA ALA A 19 4.36 -1.48 -22.30
C ALA A 19 3.09 -0.79 -21.74
N ILE A 20 1.92 -1.00 -22.34
CA ILE A 20 0.64 -0.52 -21.80
C ILE A 20 0.26 -1.29 -20.52
N LEU A 21 0.46 -2.61 -20.48
CA LEU A 21 0.24 -3.42 -19.27
C LEU A 21 1.14 -2.97 -18.10
N VAL A 22 2.36 -2.50 -18.37
CA VAL A 22 3.21 -1.89 -17.34
C VAL A 22 2.54 -0.63 -16.76
N ILE A 23 1.97 0.24 -17.60
CA ILE A 23 1.18 1.39 -17.12
C ILE A 23 0.03 0.90 -16.25
N SER A 24 -0.69 -0.14 -16.67
CA SER A 24 -1.83 -0.69 -15.93
C SER A 24 -1.45 -1.14 -14.51
N ILE A 25 -0.28 -1.78 -14.33
CA ILE A 25 0.22 -2.21 -13.01
C ILE A 25 0.45 -0.99 -12.12
N HIS A 26 1.24 -0.02 -12.60
CA HIS A 26 1.69 1.08 -11.76
C HIS A 26 0.58 2.07 -11.44
N THR A 27 -0.41 2.20 -12.32
CA THR A 27 -1.59 3.06 -12.11
C THR A 27 -2.74 2.36 -11.36
N SER A 28 -2.56 1.08 -10.98
CA SER A 28 -3.62 0.26 -10.38
C SER A 28 -4.90 0.29 -11.22
N ALA A 29 -4.74 0.11 -12.53
CA ALA A 29 -5.84 0.23 -13.48
C ALA A 29 -7.01 -0.69 -13.08
N LEU A 30 -8.23 -0.16 -13.20
CA LEU A 30 -9.51 -0.79 -12.86
C LEU A 30 -9.85 -0.97 -11.38
N TYR A 31 -8.98 -0.61 -10.42
CA TYR A 31 -9.38 -0.64 -9.01
C TYR A 31 -10.56 0.30 -8.69
N SER A 32 -10.76 1.37 -9.46
CA SER A 32 -11.94 2.23 -9.34
C SER A 32 -13.26 1.57 -9.78
N PHE A 33 -13.22 0.40 -10.41
CA PHE A 33 -14.38 -0.44 -10.71
C PHE A 33 -14.55 -1.60 -9.73
N GLY A 34 -13.69 -1.69 -8.69
CA GLY A 34 -13.73 -2.71 -7.65
C GLY A 34 -12.45 -3.53 -7.52
N ASP A 35 -12.32 -4.21 -6.38
CA ASP A 35 -11.14 -4.99 -6.03
C ASP A 35 -10.87 -6.16 -6.98
N ILE A 36 -11.92 -6.87 -7.42
CA ILE A 36 -11.76 -8.06 -8.27
C ILE A 36 -11.18 -7.66 -9.66
N PRO A 37 -11.78 -6.72 -10.42
CA PRO A 37 -11.20 -6.24 -11.67
C PRO A 37 -9.76 -5.72 -11.51
N GLY A 38 -9.49 -4.96 -10.44
CA GLY A 38 -8.17 -4.44 -10.13
C GLY A 38 -7.12 -5.53 -9.89
N LYS A 39 -7.44 -6.52 -9.05
CA LYS A 39 -6.56 -7.66 -8.77
C LYS A 39 -6.32 -8.51 -10.02
N VAL A 40 -7.35 -8.83 -10.79
CA VAL A 40 -7.24 -9.62 -12.03
C VAL A 40 -6.31 -8.95 -13.04
N LEU A 41 -6.45 -7.63 -13.23
CA LEU A 41 -5.59 -6.90 -14.17
C LEU A 41 -4.16 -6.72 -13.64
N SER A 42 -4.00 -6.19 -12.42
CA SER A 42 -2.68 -5.80 -11.90
C SER A 42 -1.86 -6.99 -11.39
N LEU A 43 -2.49 -7.95 -10.71
CA LEU A 43 -1.80 -9.12 -10.13
C LEU A 43 -1.79 -10.33 -11.07
N GLY A 44 -2.69 -10.35 -12.07
CA GLY A 44 -2.77 -11.38 -13.10
C GLY A 44 -2.24 -10.91 -14.45
N ILE A 45 -3.13 -10.43 -15.33
CA ILE A 45 -2.87 -10.22 -16.77
C ILE A 45 -1.63 -9.39 -17.02
N SER A 46 -1.44 -8.30 -16.28
CA SER A 46 -0.35 -7.38 -16.53
C SER A 46 1.02 -7.96 -16.15
N ARG A 47 1.08 -9.01 -15.32
CA ARG A 47 2.33 -9.68 -14.93
C ARG A 47 3.04 -10.37 -16.11
N ILE A 48 2.37 -10.52 -17.25
CA ILE A 48 2.97 -11.00 -18.50
C ILE A 48 4.06 -10.05 -19.04
N ALA A 49 3.95 -8.75 -18.76
CA ALA A 49 4.69 -7.71 -19.48
C ALA A 49 6.22 -7.80 -19.34
N VAL A 50 6.73 -7.77 -18.11
CA VAL A 50 8.18 -7.76 -17.85
C VAL A 50 8.86 -9.08 -18.27
N PRO A 51 8.31 -10.27 -17.93
CA PRO A 51 8.77 -11.54 -18.48
C PRO A 51 8.90 -11.55 -20.01
N PHE A 52 7.90 -10.99 -20.72
CA PHE A 52 7.91 -10.94 -22.17
C PHE A 52 9.11 -10.13 -22.69
N PHE A 53 9.42 -8.99 -22.06
CA PHE A 53 10.60 -8.20 -22.41
C PHE A 53 11.92 -8.95 -22.19
N PHE A 54 12.04 -9.70 -21.10
CA PHE A 54 13.21 -10.55 -20.85
C PHE A 54 13.33 -11.68 -21.88
N ILE A 55 12.27 -12.46 -22.12
CA ILE A 55 12.28 -13.53 -23.14
C ILE A 55 12.67 -12.97 -24.51
N ALA A 56 12.05 -11.86 -24.92
CA ALA A 56 12.37 -11.23 -26.20
C ALA A 56 13.83 -10.76 -26.27
N SER A 57 14.36 -10.22 -25.17
CA SER A 57 15.77 -9.79 -25.09
C SER A 57 16.72 -10.98 -25.23
N GLY A 58 16.45 -12.09 -24.55
CA GLY A 58 17.29 -13.30 -24.58
C GLY A 58 17.29 -13.95 -25.96
N TYR A 59 16.12 -14.05 -26.59
CA TYR A 59 15.95 -14.59 -27.94
C TYR A 59 16.81 -13.84 -28.96
N PHE A 60 16.67 -12.50 -29.03
CA PHE A 60 17.41 -11.71 -30.03
C PHE A 60 18.88 -11.50 -29.67
N PHE A 61 19.25 -11.59 -28.39
CA PHE A 61 20.65 -11.55 -27.97
C PHE A 61 21.39 -12.80 -28.47
N TYR A 62 20.77 -13.99 -28.36
CA TYR A 62 21.36 -15.25 -28.83
C TYR A 62 21.62 -15.29 -30.34
N GLU A 63 20.88 -14.53 -31.16
CA GLU A 63 21.18 -14.45 -32.60
C GLU A 63 22.53 -13.81 -32.91
N ARG A 64 23.07 -13.00 -31.99
CA ARG A 64 24.21 -12.12 -32.26
C ARG A 64 25.32 -12.13 -31.21
N PHE A 65 25.20 -12.93 -30.16
CA PHE A 65 26.14 -12.91 -29.04
C PHE A 65 27.58 -13.27 -29.42
N ASN A 66 27.77 -14.06 -30.48
CA ASN A 66 29.10 -14.43 -30.98
C ASN A 66 29.81 -13.30 -31.74
N HIS A 67 29.11 -12.22 -32.13
CA HIS A 67 29.76 -11.09 -32.77
C HIS A 67 30.61 -10.33 -31.76
N GLU A 68 31.88 -10.11 -32.12
CA GLU A 68 32.83 -9.39 -31.28
C GLU A 68 32.31 -7.99 -30.91
N GLY A 69 32.49 -7.60 -29.64
CA GLY A 69 32.02 -6.31 -29.12
C GLY A 69 30.49 -6.17 -28.96
N TYR A 70 29.68 -7.16 -29.37
CA TYR A 70 28.22 -7.06 -29.33
C TYR A 70 27.67 -6.87 -27.92
N LEU A 71 28.19 -7.60 -26.91
CA LEU A 71 27.79 -7.43 -25.51
C LEU A 71 28.01 -5.98 -25.05
N LYS A 72 29.20 -5.43 -25.30
CA LYS A 72 29.56 -4.06 -24.91
C LYS A 72 28.62 -3.05 -25.56
N ALA A 73 28.39 -3.18 -26.87
CA ALA A 73 27.45 -2.31 -27.60
C ALA A 73 26.01 -2.43 -27.08
N TYR A 74 25.58 -3.65 -26.74
CA TYR A 74 24.26 -3.90 -26.15
C TYR A 74 24.11 -3.20 -24.78
N ILE A 75 25.07 -3.41 -23.88
CA ILE A 75 25.07 -2.80 -22.54
C ILE A 75 25.10 -1.28 -22.64
N ILE A 76 26.01 -0.69 -23.43
CA ILE A 76 26.10 0.78 -23.59
C ILE A 76 24.77 1.36 -24.08
N ARG A 77 24.11 0.68 -25.03
CA ARG A 77 22.81 1.12 -25.53
C ARG A 77 21.75 1.15 -24.42
N ILE A 78 21.62 0.07 -23.65
CA ILE A 78 20.64 -0.02 -22.56
C ILE A 78 20.97 0.97 -21.43
N LEU A 79 22.24 1.07 -21.06
CA LEU A 79 22.74 2.00 -20.05
C LEU A 79 22.45 3.46 -20.43
N LYS A 80 22.58 3.83 -21.70
CA LYS A 80 22.24 5.17 -22.18
C LYS A 80 20.77 5.53 -21.90
N TYR A 81 19.83 4.63 -22.19
CA TYR A 81 18.40 4.89 -21.90
C TYR A 81 18.15 4.98 -20.41
N TYR A 82 18.80 4.11 -19.63
CA TYR A 82 18.69 4.12 -18.18
C TYR A 82 19.17 5.44 -17.59
N LEU A 83 20.40 5.87 -17.91
CA LEU A 83 20.97 7.10 -17.37
C LEU A 83 20.19 8.35 -17.80
N ILE A 84 19.74 8.43 -19.05
CA ILE A 84 18.89 9.54 -19.50
C ILE A 84 17.58 9.57 -18.70
N SER A 85 16.93 8.43 -18.53
CA SER A 85 15.68 8.35 -17.75
C SER A 85 15.94 8.70 -16.29
N SER A 86 17.00 8.19 -15.69
CA SER A 86 17.37 8.48 -14.31
C SER A 86 17.64 9.96 -14.07
N ILE A 87 18.36 10.64 -14.98
CA ILE A 87 18.59 12.08 -14.88
C ILE A 87 17.25 12.84 -14.95
N VAL A 88 16.38 12.51 -15.91
CA VAL A 88 15.08 13.18 -16.06
C VAL A 88 14.22 12.98 -14.81
N TYR A 89 14.18 11.77 -14.25
CA TYR A 89 13.47 11.49 -13.00
C TYR A 89 14.05 12.29 -11.83
N THR A 90 15.38 12.33 -11.69
CA THR A 90 16.03 13.08 -10.60
C THR A 90 15.77 14.58 -10.69
N LEU A 91 15.75 15.15 -11.90
CA LEU A 91 15.48 16.58 -12.08
C LEU A 91 14.02 16.94 -11.78
N ILE A 92 13.06 16.10 -12.18
CA ILE A 92 11.63 16.40 -12.04
C ILE A 92 11.07 15.96 -10.68
N LEU A 93 11.52 14.81 -10.17
CA LEU A 93 11.04 14.18 -8.93
C LEU A 93 12.10 14.23 -7.82
N PHE A 94 12.89 15.30 -7.76
CA PHE A 94 14.02 15.44 -6.83
C PHE A 94 13.62 15.13 -5.38
N THR A 95 12.51 15.71 -4.91
CA THR A 95 12.03 15.52 -3.53
C THR A 95 11.71 14.05 -3.22
N PHE A 96 11.06 13.34 -4.16
CA PHE A 96 10.74 11.92 -4.02
C PHE A 96 12.01 11.05 -4.01
N ILE A 97 12.97 11.34 -4.88
CA ILE A 97 14.23 10.57 -4.91
C ILE A 97 15.05 10.84 -3.65
N LYS A 98 15.07 12.08 -3.17
CA LYS A 98 15.74 12.44 -1.91
C LYS A 98 15.08 11.73 -0.72
N SER A 99 13.75 11.68 -0.64
CA SER A 99 13.05 11.00 0.45
C SER A 99 13.22 9.48 0.44
N ARG A 100 13.47 8.88 -0.74
CA ARG A 100 13.69 7.43 -0.90
C ARG A 100 15.09 6.97 -0.49
N ASN A 101 16.06 7.88 -0.34
CA ASN A 101 17.45 7.54 -0.06
C ASN A 101 17.92 8.28 1.19
N SER A 102 18.10 7.56 2.30
CA SER A 102 18.60 8.11 3.57
C SER A 102 20.06 8.56 3.48
N ASN A 103 20.86 7.89 2.65
CA ASN A 103 22.27 8.22 2.46
C ASN A 103 22.72 7.94 1.00
N ILE A 104 24.00 8.23 0.72
CA ILE A 104 24.58 8.03 -0.60
C ILE A 104 24.68 6.54 -1.00
N TRP A 105 24.83 5.64 -0.03
CA TRP A 105 24.90 4.21 -0.29
C TRP A 105 23.55 3.64 -0.74
N ASP A 106 22.45 4.12 -0.18
CA ASP A 106 21.10 3.77 -0.63
C ASP A 106 20.86 4.23 -2.07
N LEU A 107 21.33 5.44 -2.41
CA LEU A 107 21.26 5.95 -3.77
C LEU A 107 22.06 5.06 -4.74
N VAL A 108 23.27 4.67 -4.37
CA VAL A 108 24.10 3.75 -5.19
C VAL A 108 23.44 2.37 -5.31
N LYS A 109 22.94 1.80 -4.21
CA LYS A 109 22.24 0.51 -4.20
C LYS A 109 21.01 0.55 -5.10
N ASN A 110 20.21 1.61 -5.00
CA ASN A 110 19.04 1.79 -5.85
C ASN A 110 19.42 2.00 -7.32
N LEU A 111 20.46 2.80 -7.61
CA LEU A 111 20.97 2.98 -8.97
C LEU A 111 21.45 1.67 -9.61
N LEU A 112 22.08 0.79 -8.83
CA LEU A 112 22.65 -0.47 -9.34
C LEU A 112 21.65 -1.61 -9.45
N PHE A 113 20.61 -1.66 -8.61
CA PHE A 113 19.72 -2.83 -8.53
C PHE A 113 18.23 -2.51 -8.72
N ASN A 114 17.72 -1.41 -8.18
CA ASN A 114 16.27 -1.11 -8.15
C ASN A 114 15.81 -0.04 -9.14
N GLY A 115 16.73 0.69 -9.77
CA GLY A 115 16.40 1.95 -10.43
C GLY A 115 16.19 3.12 -9.46
N VAL A 116 16.43 4.35 -9.93
CA VAL A 116 16.11 5.57 -9.16
C VAL A 116 14.62 5.67 -8.80
N SER A 117 13.77 5.05 -9.63
CA SER A 117 12.33 4.89 -9.41
C SER A 117 11.97 3.40 -9.50
N PRO A 118 10.98 2.91 -8.74
CA PRO A 118 10.65 1.50 -8.67
C PRO A 118 10.40 0.84 -10.03
N SER A 119 9.82 1.54 -11.02
CA SER A 119 9.63 0.98 -12.36
C SER A 119 10.94 0.83 -13.14
N LEU A 120 12.00 1.60 -12.86
CA LEU A 120 13.22 1.60 -13.68
C LEU A 120 14.17 0.42 -13.40
N TRP A 121 13.83 -0.46 -12.45
CA TRP A 121 14.61 -1.64 -12.07
C TRP A 121 14.96 -2.59 -13.23
N PHE A 122 14.13 -2.65 -14.27
CA PHE A 122 14.35 -3.54 -15.42
C PHE A 122 15.69 -3.28 -16.12
N PHE A 123 16.15 -2.03 -16.18
CA PHE A 123 17.41 -1.68 -16.86
C PHE A 123 18.64 -2.29 -16.17
N PRO A 124 18.92 -2.01 -14.88
CA PRO A 124 20.02 -2.65 -14.18
C PRO A 124 19.86 -4.18 -14.16
N ALA A 125 18.64 -4.68 -13.96
CA ALA A 125 18.35 -6.11 -13.99
C ALA A 125 18.74 -6.74 -15.34
N LEU A 126 18.37 -6.14 -16.48
CA LEU A 126 18.70 -6.65 -17.81
C LEU A 126 20.20 -6.59 -18.09
N ILE A 127 20.89 -5.51 -17.72
CA ILE A 127 22.34 -5.38 -17.88
C ILE A 127 23.07 -6.47 -17.08
N PHE A 128 22.68 -6.66 -15.83
CA PHE A 128 23.26 -7.67 -14.97
C PHE A 128 23.01 -9.08 -15.52
N SER A 129 21.75 -9.39 -15.82
CA SER A 129 21.34 -10.73 -16.28
C SER A 129 21.95 -11.10 -17.62
N ILE A 130 22.05 -10.17 -18.57
CA ILE A 130 22.66 -10.44 -19.89
C ILE A 130 24.17 -10.67 -19.77
N SER A 131 24.82 -10.00 -18.81
CA SER A 131 26.25 -10.18 -18.53
C SER A 131 26.51 -11.57 -17.96
N VAL A 132 25.71 -12.00 -16.98
CA VAL A 132 25.79 -13.37 -16.43
C VAL A 132 25.49 -14.41 -17.51
N LEU A 133 24.39 -14.23 -18.26
CA LEU A 133 24.00 -15.09 -19.37
C LEU A 133 25.14 -15.28 -20.38
N TYR A 134 25.80 -14.19 -20.80
CA TYR A 134 26.88 -14.23 -21.77
C TYR A 134 28.07 -15.11 -21.33
N LEU A 135 28.40 -15.14 -20.04
CA LEU A 135 29.48 -15.99 -19.51
C LEU A 135 29.19 -17.49 -19.74
N PHE A 136 27.94 -17.91 -19.56
CA PHE A 136 27.52 -19.28 -19.85
C PHE A 136 27.49 -19.55 -21.35
N LEU A 137 26.99 -18.60 -22.16
CA LEU A 137 26.92 -18.76 -23.61
C LEU A 137 28.30 -18.89 -24.27
N LYS A 138 29.28 -18.08 -23.83
CA LYS A 138 30.67 -18.14 -24.35
C LYS A 138 31.32 -19.51 -24.12
N LYS A 139 30.98 -20.18 -23.02
CA LYS A 139 31.44 -21.55 -22.70
C LYS A 139 30.53 -22.65 -23.26
N ASN A 140 29.48 -22.30 -24.01
CA ASN A 140 28.41 -23.20 -24.46
C ASN A 140 27.77 -24.01 -23.30
N TRP A 141 27.76 -23.46 -22.08
CA TRP A 141 27.23 -24.08 -20.87
C TRP A 141 25.71 -23.92 -20.76
N ILE A 142 24.98 -24.41 -21.76
CA ILE A 142 23.51 -24.29 -21.78
C ILE A 142 22.86 -25.12 -20.68
N LYS A 143 23.30 -26.37 -20.45
CA LYS A 143 22.71 -27.22 -19.41
C LYS A 143 22.91 -26.62 -18.00
N PRO A 144 24.13 -26.20 -17.58
CA PRO A 144 24.31 -25.48 -16.33
C PRO A 144 23.47 -24.21 -16.21
N LEU A 145 23.38 -23.41 -17.29
CA LEU A 145 22.56 -22.20 -17.31
C LEU A 145 21.09 -22.49 -17.00
N VAL A 146 20.53 -23.56 -17.57
CA VAL A 146 19.15 -23.97 -17.30
C VAL A 146 18.97 -24.38 -15.84
N VAL A 147 19.87 -25.21 -15.30
CA VAL A 147 19.80 -25.66 -13.90
C VAL A 147 19.87 -24.45 -12.95
N VAL A 148 20.86 -23.57 -13.15
CA VAL A 148 21.01 -22.34 -12.35
C VAL A 148 19.77 -21.46 -12.46
N SER A 149 19.21 -21.29 -13.67
CA SER A 149 17.99 -20.50 -13.88
C SER A 149 16.79 -21.08 -13.12
N LEU A 150 16.61 -22.40 -13.11
CA LEU A 150 15.50 -23.05 -12.40
C LEU A 150 15.66 -22.92 -10.88
N VAL A 151 16.87 -23.12 -10.35
CA VAL A 151 17.16 -22.96 -8.92
C VAL A 151 16.93 -21.52 -8.48
N LEU A 152 17.41 -20.54 -9.25
CA LEU A 152 17.22 -19.13 -8.95
C LEU A 152 15.75 -18.71 -9.08
N TYR A 153 15.00 -19.25 -10.03
CA TYR A 153 13.57 -18.97 -10.12
C TYR A 153 12.80 -19.57 -8.95
N ALA A 154 13.16 -20.78 -8.50
CA ALA A 154 12.59 -21.41 -7.31
C ALA A 154 12.87 -20.56 -6.05
N LEU A 155 14.10 -20.08 -5.88
CA LEU A 155 14.44 -19.10 -4.84
C LEU A 155 13.62 -17.81 -4.97
N GLY A 156 13.42 -17.35 -6.21
CA GLY A 156 12.53 -16.27 -6.60
C GLY A 156 11.13 -16.43 -6.03
N LEU A 157 10.50 -17.55 -6.35
CA LEU A 157 9.12 -17.90 -5.98
C LEU A 157 8.96 -17.92 -4.45
N ILE A 158 9.83 -18.63 -3.72
CA ILE A 158 9.74 -18.69 -2.25
C ILE A 158 10.11 -17.38 -1.56
N GLY A 159 10.70 -16.42 -2.25
CA GLY A 159 10.93 -15.07 -1.72
C GLY A 159 9.84 -14.05 -2.05
N ASP A 160 8.92 -14.40 -2.96
CA ASP A 160 7.87 -13.51 -3.48
C ASP A 160 6.49 -14.18 -3.28
N SER A 161 5.88 -14.74 -4.32
CA SER A 161 4.49 -15.22 -4.25
C SER A 161 4.26 -16.54 -3.50
N TYR A 162 5.31 -17.27 -3.13
CA TYR A 162 5.24 -18.52 -2.35
C TYR A 162 5.83 -18.35 -0.95
N TYR A 163 6.15 -17.12 -0.54
CA TYR A 163 6.85 -16.86 0.72
C TYR A 163 6.13 -17.41 1.94
N GLY A 164 4.80 -17.33 2.00
CA GLY A 164 4.01 -17.88 3.11
C GLY A 164 4.19 -19.39 3.32
N LEU A 165 4.68 -20.14 2.33
CA LEU A 165 4.97 -21.57 2.47
C LEU A 165 6.31 -21.85 3.18
N VAL A 166 7.20 -20.87 3.27
CA VAL A 166 8.54 -21.04 3.86
C VAL A 166 8.71 -20.33 5.19
N VAL A 167 7.74 -19.51 5.62
CA VAL A 167 7.74 -18.85 6.94
C VAL A 167 7.85 -19.89 8.05
N GLY A 168 8.75 -19.66 9.01
CA GLY A 168 9.05 -20.57 10.12
C GLY A 168 10.02 -21.70 9.79
N THR A 169 10.51 -21.79 8.55
CA THR A 169 11.44 -22.84 8.11
C THR A 169 12.87 -22.30 7.92
N PRO A 170 13.90 -23.16 7.84
CA PRO A 170 15.26 -22.72 7.49
C PRO A 170 15.36 -21.99 6.14
N LEU A 171 14.40 -22.23 5.22
CA LEU A 171 14.36 -21.55 3.92
C LEU A 171 14.00 -20.06 4.06
N GLU A 172 13.26 -19.65 5.10
CA GLU A 172 13.00 -18.23 5.38
C GLU A 172 14.32 -17.48 5.59
N LYS A 173 15.23 -18.03 6.40
CA LYS A 173 16.55 -17.43 6.66
C LYS A 173 17.37 -17.26 5.39
N LEU A 174 17.34 -18.27 4.51
CA LEU A 174 18.03 -18.22 3.22
C LEU A 174 17.47 -17.10 2.32
N VAL A 175 16.14 -16.95 2.28
CA VAL A 175 15.47 -15.86 1.55
C VAL A 175 15.81 -14.49 2.14
N GLU A 176 15.85 -14.37 3.47
CA GLU A 176 16.20 -13.12 4.14
C GLU A 176 17.66 -12.71 3.93
N MET A 177 18.60 -13.66 4.03
CA MET A 177 20.01 -13.44 3.70
C MET A 177 20.19 -12.95 2.26
N TYR A 178 19.46 -13.57 1.32
CA TYR A 178 19.47 -13.15 -0.07
C TYR A 178 18.91 -11.72 -0.23
N SER A 179 17.79 -11.44 0.43
CA SER A 179 17.09 -10.14 0.35
C SER A 179 17.88 -9.01 1.02
N ALA A 180 18.70 -9.30 2.02
CA ALA A 180 19.61 -8.29 2.60
C ALA A 180 20.58 -7.71 1.55
N ILE A 181 21.10 -8.58 0.67
CA ILE A 181 22.03 -8.21 -0.39
C ILE A 181 21.28 -7.56 -1.56
N PHE A 182 20.27 -8.25 -2.09
CA PHE A 182 19.60 -7.87 -3.36
C PHE A 182 18.27 -7.12 -3.18
N VAL A 183 17.92 -6.72 -1.96
CA VAL A 183 16.66 -6.06 -1.54
C VAL A 183 15.44 -6.97 -1.60
N ASN A 184 15.23 -7.68 -2.71
CA ASN A 184 14.16 -8.65 -2.87
C ASN A 184 14.59 -9.70 -3.92
N THR A 185 13.77 -10.74 -4.09
CA THR A 185 14.01 -11.79 -5.08
C THR A 185 13.51 -11.44 -6.48
N ARG A 186 12.68 -10.40 -6.67
CA ARG A 186 12.27 -9.90 -7.97
C ARG A 186 13.35 -8.98 -8.59
N ASN A 187 14.43 -9.60 -9.05
CA ASN A 187 15.61 -8.88 -9.56
C ASN A 187 16.23 -9.54 -10.81
N GLY A 188 17.36 -9.02 -11.29
CA GLY A 188 18.05 -9.58 -12.45
C GLY A 188 18.44 -11.06 -12.29
N LEU A 189 18.81 -11.52 -11.10
CA LEU A 189 19.28 -12.88 -10.91
C LEU A 189 18.13 -13.90 -10.83
N CYS A 190 17.16 -13.70 -9.94
CA CYS A 190 16.09 -14.67 -9.71
C CYS A 190 14.89 -14.49 -10.66
N PHE A 191 14.77 -13.35 -11.35
CA PHE A 191 13.72 -13.10 -12.33
C PHE A 191 14.28 -12.90 -13.75
N GLY A 192 15.24 -11.99 -13.92
CA GLY A 192 15.77 -11.63 -15.25
C GLY A 192 16.47 -12.79 -15.98
N LEU A 193 17.43 -13.45 -15.32
CA LEU A 193 18.21 -14.53 -15.91
C LEU A 193 17.33 -15.74 -16.34
N PRO A 194 16.37 -16.24 -15.53
CA PRO A 194 15.48 -17.31 -15.95
C PRO A 194 14.68 -16.99 -17.22
N PHE A 195 14.07 -15.82 -17.29
CA PHE A 195 13.29 -15.43 -18.48
C PHE A 195 14.17 -15.16 -19.71
N LEU A 196 15.39 -14.62 -19.54
CA LEU A 196 16.37 -14.54 -20.64
C LEU A 196 16.77 -15.92 -21.16
N THR A 197 17.04 -16.86 -20.26
CA THR A 197 17.38 -18.25 -20.60
C THR A 197 16.26 -18.88 -21.42
N LEU A 198 14.98 -18.69 -21.04
CA LEU A 198 13.86 -19.16 -21.86
C LEU A 198 13.90 -18.60 -23.29
N GLY A 199 14.20 -17.31 -23.46
CA GLY A 199 14.41 -16.70 -24.78
C GLY A 199 15.53 -17.35 -25.58
N VAL A 200 16.68 -17.63 -24.94
CA VAL A 200 17.80 -18.35 -25.55
C VAL A 200 17.39 -19.75 -25.99
N LEU A 201 16.71 -20.51 -25.12
CA LEU A 201 16.29 -21.88 -25.43
C LEU A 201 15.30 -21.93 -26.60
N ILE A 202 14.36 -20.98 -26.64
CA ILE A 202 13.39 -20.85 -27.73
C ILE A 202 14.13 -20.65 -29.08
N ASN A 203 15.16 -19.80 -29.11
CA ASN A 203 15.96 -19.57 -30.31
C ASN A 203 16.85 -20.77 -30.65
N LYS A 204 17.70 -21.22 -29.71
CA LYS A 204 18.70 -22.28 -29.91
C LYS A 204 18.09 -23.58 -30.42
N TYR A 205 16.93 -23.97 -29.88
CA TYR A 205 16.29 -25.23 -30.24
C TYR A 205 15.21 -25.08 -31.32
N ASP A 206 15.02 -23.88 -31.88
CA ASP A 206 13.99 -23.57 -32.88
C ASP A 206 12.60 -24.03 -32.43
N MET A 207 12.25 -23.72 -31.17
CA MET A 207 10.99 -24.17 -30.56
C MET A 207 9.76 -23.65 -31.32
N LYS A 208 9.90 -22.53 -32.03
CA LYS A 208 8.85 -21.98 -32.89
C LYS A 208 8.42 -22.96 -33.97
N ASN A 209 9.26 -23.86 -34.46
CA ASN A 209 8.88 -24.82 -35.50
C ASN A 209 8.53 -26.21 -34.94
N LYS A 210 8.99 -26.54 -33.72
CA LYS A 210 8.84 -27.88 -33.14
C LYS A 210 7.55 -28.12 -32.35
N LEU A 211 6.99 -27.10 -31.69
CA LEU A 211 5.84 -27.29 -30.78
C LEU A 211 4.50 -27.42 -31.52
N LYS A 212 3.93 -28.62 -31.60
CA LYS A 212 2.56 -28.83 -32.10
C LYS A 212 1.54 -28.35 -31.06
N HIS A 213 0.39 -27.84 -31.48
CA HIS A 213 -0.72 -27.37 -30.59
C HIS A 213 -0.44 -26.16 -29.68
N LEU A 214 0.43 -25.23 -30.09
CA LEU A 214 0.78 -24.05 -29.29
C LEU A 214 -0.41 -23.23 -28.75
N LYS A 215 -1.49 -23.06 -29.53
CA LYS A 215 -2.69 -22.32 -29.06
C LYS A 215 -3.36 -23.00 -27.85
N ALA A 216 -3.45 -24.33 -27.87
CA ALA A 216 -4.02 -25.10 -26.77
C ALA A 216 -3.12 -25.03 -25.53
N LEU A 217 -1.79 -25.11 -25.71
CA LEU A 217 -0.83 -24.92 -24.63
C LEU A 217 -0.91 -23.51 -24.02
N THR A 218 -1.10 -22.47 -24.84
CA THR A 218 -1.33 -21.11 -24.34
C THR A 218 -2.62 -21.04 -23.50
N LEU A 219 -3.71 -21.64 -23.96
CA LEU A 219 -4.97 -21.64 -23.21
C LEU A 219 -4.82 -22.40 -21.88
N LEU A 220 -4.22 -23.59 -21.92
CA LEU A 220 -3.98 -24.40 -20.72
C LEU A 220 -3.10 -23.66 -19.71
N SER A 221 -1.99 -23.08 -20.15
CA SER A 221 -1.10 -22.30 -19.27
C SER A 221 -1.78 -21.04 -18.73
N ALA A 222 -2.69 -20.41 -19.48
CA ALA A 222 -3.47 -19.27 -19.00
C ALA A 222 -4.46 -19.68 -17.91
N VAL A 223 -5.14 -20.82 -18.06
CA VAL A 223 -6.06 -21.37 -17.05
C VAL A 223 -5.29 -21.69 -15.77
N ILE A 224 -4.17 -22.42 -15.89
CA ILE A 224 -3.32 -22.76 -14.74
C ILE A 224 -2.81 -21.49 -14.05
N PHE A 225 -2.40 -20.47 -14.81
CA PHE A 225 -1.96 -19.19 -14.25
C PHE A 225 -3.04 -18.47 -13.46
N VAL A 226 -4.25 -18.39 -14.00
CA VAL A 226 -5.38 -17.77 -13.28
C VAL A 226 -5.70 -18.55 -12.01
N SER A 227 -5.73 -19.88 -12.07
CA SER A 227 -5.97 -20.73 -10.90
C SER A 227 -4.87 -20.59 -9.85
N GLU A 228 -3.61 -20.62 -10.25
CA GLU A 228 -2.45 -20.46 -9.37
C GLU A 228 -2.45 -19.08 -8.69
N ALA A 229 -2.65 -18.00 -9.46
CA ALA A 229 -2.74 -16.66 -8.90
C ALA A 229 -3.92 -16.52 -7.94
N TYR A 230 -5.08 -17.07 -8.29
CA TYR A 230 -6.25 -17.06 -7.41
C TYR A 230 -5.95 -17.74 -6.07
N VAL A 231 -5.39 -18.96 -6.08
CA VAL A 231 -5.07 -19.71 -4.85
C VAL A 231 -4.09 -18.96 -3.96
N LEU A 232 -3.01 -18.40 -4.52
CA LEU A 232 -2.01 -17.68 -3.74
C LEU A 232 -2.58 -16.39 -3.12
N ILE A 233 -3.36 -15.64 -3.90
CA ILE A 233 -3.96 -14.38 -3.47
C ILE A 233 -5.08 -14.61 -2.44
N SER A 234 -5.98 -15.58 -2.67
CA SER A 234 -7.13 -15.83 -1.78
C SER A 234 -6.72 -16.34 -0.40
N ASN A 235 -5.59 -17.05 -0.32
CA ASN A 235 -5.06 -17.61 0.92
C ASN A 235 -3.98 -16.72 1.58
N ASN A 236 -3.72 -15.52 1.06
CA ASN A 236 -2.70 -14.58 1.56
C ASN A 236 -1.31 -15.23 1.74
N ILE A 237 -0.92 -16.13 0.83
CA ILE A 237 0.38 -16.83 0.87
C ILE A 237 1.51 -15.91 0.41
N SER A 238 1.23 -15.06 -0.57
CA SER A 238 2.21 -14.22 -1.23
C SER A 238 2.74 -13.10 -0.32
N ARG A 239 4.07 -12.90 -0.28
CA ARG A 239 4.67 -11.65 0.23
C ARG A 239 4.45 -10.50 -0.76
N ASP A 240 4.59 -10.82 -2.04
CA ASP A 240 4.21 -9.98 -3.18
C ASP A 240 3.78 -10.91 -4.33
N ASN A 241 3.07 -10.38 -5.32
CA ASN A 241 2.38 -11.15 -6.35
C ASN A 241 3.03 -10.93 -7.72
N ASN A 242 4.35 -11.13 -7.82
CA ASN A 242 5.13 -10.87 -9.03
C ASN A 242 5.57 -12.14 -9.78
N MET A 243 5.64 -13.30 -9.11
CA MET A 243 6.29 -14.51 -9.63
C MET A 243 5.38 -15.74 -9.51
N TYR A 244 5.20 -16.48 -10.60
CA TYR A 244 4.33 -17.66 -10.61
C TYR A 244 4.95 -18.77 -11.45
N ILE A 245 4.83 -20.04 -11.04
CA ILE A 245 5.40 -21.16 -11.79
C ILE A 245 4.81 -21.19 -13.20
N SER A 246 3.48 -21.06 -13.31
CA SER A 246 2.76 -21.06 -14.58
C SER A 246 3.11 -19.88 -15.50
N LEU A 247 3.61 -18.76 -14.94
CA LEU A 247 3.99 -17.57 -15.71
C LEU A 247 5.17 -17.85 -16.65
N MET A 248 6.12 -18.72 -16.25
CA MET A 248 7.20 -19.17 -17.15
C MET A 248 6.65 -19.77 -18.44
N PHE A 249 5.64 -20.64 -18.31
CA PHE A 249 5.05 -21.35 -19.44
C PHE A 249 4.15 -20.44 -20.28
N LEU A 250 3.28 -19.67 -19.63
CA LEU A 250 2.33 -18.78 -20.30
C LEU A 250 3.04 -17.76 -21.19
N VAL A 251 4.04 -17.07 -20.64
CA VAL A 251 4.74 -16.00 -21.37
C VAL A 251 5.58 -16.58 -22.50
N SER A 252 6.24 -17.74 -22.31
CA SER A 252 6.92 -18.45 -23.40
C SER A 252 5.96 -18.82 -24.53
N CYS A 253 4.76 -19.30 -24.21
CA CYS A 253 3.77 -19.65 -25.24
C CYS A 253 3.27 -18.40 -25.99
N ILE A 254 2.99 -17.29 -25.29
CA ILE A 254 2.61 -16.01 -25.90
C ILE A 254 3.72 -15.48 -26.83
N PHE A 255 4.99 -15.59 -26.40
CA PHE A 255 6.13 -15.20 -27.22
C PHE A 255 6.25 -16.06 -28.48
N LEU A 256 6.12 -17.38 -28.36
CA LEU A 256 6.11 -18.30 -29.51
C LEU A 256 4.94 -18.02 -30.48
N LEU A 257 3.74 -17.68 -29.97
CA LEU A 257 2.61 -17.29 -30.82
C LEU A 257 2.93 -16.02 -31.60
N SER A 258 3.64 -15.08 -30.97
CA SER A 258 4.10 -13.84 -31.60
C SER A 258 5.14 -14.13 -32.70
N LEU A 259 6.03 -15.11 -32.52
CA LEU A 259 6.98 -15.54 -33.55
C LEU A 259 6.31 -16.23 -34.74
N ARG A 260 5.27 -17.05 -34.50
CA ARG A 260 4.57 -17.81 -35.57
C ARG A 260 3.60 -16.98 -36.40
N SER A 261 3.21 -15.81 -35.90
CA SER A 261 2.14 -15.06 -36.54
C SER A 261 2.58 -14.50 -37.89
N LYS A 262 1.83 -14.88 -38.94
CA LYS A 262 2.05 -14.43 -40.32
C LYS A 262 1.46 -13.05 -40.62
N LYS A 263 0.89 -12.36 -39.62
CA LYS A 263 0.29 -11.02 -39.81
C LYS A 263 1.39 -10.00 -40.10
N ILE A 264 1.43 -9.54 -41.35
CA ILE A 264 2.40 -8.55 -41.82
C ILE A 264 1.96 -7.15 -41.40
N LEU A 265 2.91 -6.37 -40.89
CA LEU A 265 2.77 -4.95 -40.61
C LEU A 265 3.81 -4.21 -41.46
N SER A 266 3.57 -2.93 -41.78
CA SER A 266 4.61 -2.17 -42.46
C SER A 266 5.84 -2.02 -41.56
N ASP A 267 7.03 -2.14 -42.15
CA ASP A 267 8.32 -2.04 -41.46
C ASP A 267 8.43 -0.81 -40.57
N ARG A 268 7.91 0.31 -41.06
CA ARG A 268 7.86 1.56 -40.30
C ARG A 268 7.00 1.43 -39.04
N LYS A 269 5.77 0.90 -39.16
CA LYS A 269 4.86 0.77 -38.02
C LYS A 269 5.44 -0.17 -36.97
N ALA A 270 6.01 -1.30 -37.39
CA ALA A 270 6.66 -2.23 -36.47
C ALA A 270 7.84 -1.59 -35.73
N LYS A 271 8.71 -0.86 -36.45
CA LYS A 271 9.79 -0.09 -35.84
C LYS A 271 9.27 0.96 -34.84
N LEU A 272 8.20 1.67 -35.20
CA LEU A 272 7.58 2.65 -34.30
C LEU A 272 7.06 1.99 -33.02
N LEU A 273 6.27 0.91 -33.11
CA LEU A 273 5.74 0.21 -31.94
C LEU A 273 6.85 -0.29 -31.02
N ARG A 274 7.92 -0.86 -31.60
CA ARG A 274 9.11 -1.30 -30.86
C ARG A 274 9.79 -0.14 -30.14
N ASP A 275 10.12 0.93 -30.86
CA ASP A 275 10.88 2.05 -30.30
C ASP A 275 10.01 2.85 -29.30
N MET A 276 8.70 2.95 -29.53
CA MET A 276 7.73 3.54 -28.59
C MET A 276 7.61 2.73 -27.31
N SER A 277 7.58 1.39 -27.38
CA SER A 277 7.46 0.54 -26.18
C SER A 277 8.54 0.83 -25.14
N LEU A 278 9.77 1.12 -25.59
CA LEU A 278 10.89 1.51 -24.72
C LEU A 278 10.64 2.87 -24.07
N TRP A 279 10.19 3.88 -24.82
CA TRP A 279 9.95 5.22 -24.26
C TRP A 279 8.71 5.27 -23.37
N ILE A 280 7.68 4.46 -23.66
CA ILE A 280 6.53 4.28 -22.76
C ILE A 280 7.02 3.72 -21.42
N TYR A 281 7.84 2.68 -21.47
CA TYR A 281 8.47 2.13 -20.27
C TYR A 281 9.31 3.18 -19.53
N CYS A 282 10.11 3.98 -20.23
CA CYS A 282 10.94 5.01 -19.59
C CYS A 282 10.15 6.15 -18.94
N LEU A 283 8.95 6.48 -19.42
CA LEU A 283 8.27 7.74 -19.06
C LEU A 283 6.97 7.55 -18.28
N HIS A 284 6.37 6.35 -18.26
CA HIS A 284 5.05 6.15 -17.67
C HIS A 284 4.99 6.51 -16.18
N GLU A 285 5.93 6.04 -15.36
CA GLU A 285 5.89 6.27 -13.91
C GLU A 285 6.16 7.76 -13.57
N LEU A 286 7.02 8.44 -14.34
CA LEU A 286 7.20 9.89 -14.23
C LEU A 286 5.88 10.63 -14.47
N LEU A 287 5.18 10.30 -15.57
CA LEU A 287 3.91 10.92 -15.89
C LEU A 287 2.83 10.57 -14.86
N GLN A 288 2.86 9.36 -14.32
CA GLN A 288 2.00 8.97 -13.22
C GLN A 288 2.21 9.87 -11.99
N PHE A 289 3.45 10.06 -11.53
CA PHE A 289 3.75 10.96 -10.42
C PHE A 289 3.30 12.39 -10.70
N LEU A 290 3.48 12.88 -11.93
CA LEU A 290 2.99 14.20 -12.33
C LEU A 290 1.46 14.28 -12.31
N VAL A 291 0.73 13.25 -12.74
CA VAL A 291 -0.74 13.20 -12.64
C VAL A 291 -1.17 13.21 -11.17
N TYR A 292 -0.51 12.44 -10.30
CA TYR A 292 -0.80 12.45 -8.86
C TYR A 292 -0.57 13.82 -8.22
N GLY A 293 0.53 14.51 -8.57
CA GLY A 293 0.87 15.81 -7.99
C GLY A 293 0.10 16.99 -8.58
N LEU A 294 -0.20 16.98 -9.88
CA LEU A 294 -0.78 18.14 -10.58
C LEU A 294 -2.29 18.04 -10.78
N LEU A 295 -2.86 16.83 -10.75
CA LEU A 295 -4.27 16.59 -11.07
C LEU A 295 -4.95 15.73 -9.98
N PRO A 296 -5.07 16.23 -8.74
CA PRO A 296 -5.58 15.46 -7.60
C PRO A 296 -7.01 14.90 -7.79
N LYS A 297 -7.84 15.55 -8.62
CA LYS A 297 -9.19 15.04 -8.96
C LYS A 297 -9.17 13.91 -9.98
N VAL A 298 -8.16 13.85 -10.85
CA VAL A 298 -7.94 12.72 -11.75
C VAL A 298 -7.34 11.57 -10.95
N SER A 299 -6.47 11.88 -9.98
CA SER A 299 -5.74 10.88 -9.20
C SER A 299 -6.59 10.06 -8.24
N SER A 300 -7.78 10.54 -7.91
CA SER A 300 -8.76 9.84 -7.08
C SER A 300 -9.48 8.69 -7.81
N ASN A 301 -9.33 8.56 -9.14
CA ASN A 301 -9.85 7.44 -9.91
C ASN A 301 -8.72 6.76 -10.69
N SER A 302 -8.36 5.53 -10.29
CA SER A 302 -7.23 4.80 -10.89
C SER A 302 -7.39 4.54 -12.39
N PHE A 303 -8.62 4.34 -12.89
CA PHE A 303 -8.86 4.23 -14.33
C PHE A 303 -8.61 5.54 -15.07
N LEU A 304 -8.98 6.70 -14.49
CA LEU A 304 -8.65 8.00 -15.09
C LEU A 304 -7.15 8.28 -15.08
N VAL A 305 -6.42 7.89 -14.03
CA VAL A 305 -4.95 7.96 -14.01
C VAL A 305 -4.35 7.10 -15.13
N PHE A 306 -4.78 5.84 -15.24
CA PHE A 306 -4.35 4.94 -16.31
C PHE A 306 -4.59 5.54 -17.70
N LEU A 307 -5.78 6.07 -17.93
CA LEU A 307 -6.17 6.70 -19.19
C LEU A 307 -5.31 7.94 -19.47
N MET A 308 -5.16 8.83 -18.49
CA MET A 308 -4.38 10.07 -18.61
C MET A 308 -2.91 9.78 -18.94
N VAL A 309 -2.28 8.88 -18.17
CA VAL A 309 -0.88 8.48 -18.39
C VAL A 309 -0.73 7.87 -19.79
N THR A 310 -1.65 6.99 -20.19
CA THR A 310 -1.63 6.35 -21.52
C THR A 310 -1.79 7.37 -22.66
N LEU A 311 -2.77 8.27 -22.55
CA LEU A 311 -3.06 9.29 -23.55
C LEU A 311 -1.94 10.33 -23.71
N VAL A 312 -1.11 10.53 -22.68
CA VAL A 312 0.04 11.45 -22.74
C VAL A 312 1.30 10.71 -23.21
N VAL A 313 1.59 9.54 -22.63
CA VAL A 313 2.86 8.83 -22.87
C VAL A 313 2.95 8.26 -24.29
N VAL A 314 1.83 7.81 -24.88
CA VAL A 314 1.82 7.25 -26.23
C VAL A 314 2.16 8.32 -27.28
N PRO A 315 1.50 9.50 -27.33
CA PRO A 315 1.91 10.59 -28.20
C PRO A 315 3.33 11.07 -27.95
N LEU A 316 3.73 11.26 -26.69
CA LEU A 316 5.08 11.71 -26.35
C LEU A 316 6.14 10.76 -26.90
N SER A 317 5.95 9.46 -26.68
CA SER A 317 6.82 8.40 -27.21
C SER A 317 6.87 8.42 -28.73
N TYR A 318 5.71 8.59 -29.40
CA TYR A 318 5.66 8.73 -30.86
C TYR A 318 6.48 9.94 -31.34
N PHE A 319 6.33 11.11 -30.71
CA PHE A 319 7.05 12.32 -31.11
C PHE A 319 8.57 12.19 -30.93
N ILE A 320 9.02 11.45 -29.90
CA ILE A 320 10.43 11.14 -29.67
C ILE A 320 10.98 10.24 -30.78
N VAL A 321 10.26 9.19 -31.19
CA VAL A 321 10.80 8.17 -32.10
C VAL A 321 10.52 8.42 -33.58
N ARG A 322 9.50 9.21 -33.93
CA ARG A 322 9.05 9.38 -35.33
C ARG A 322 10.14 9.86 -36.29
N LYS A 323 11.10 10.65 -35.82
CA LYS A 323 12.23 11.15 -36.64
C LYS A 323 13.27 10.06 -36.95
N LYS A 324 13.34 9.00 -36.14
CA LYS A 324 14.30 7.88 -36.27
C LYS A 324 13.75 6.72 -37.11
N ALA A 325 12.49 6.79 -37.54
CA ALA A 325 11.85 5.76 -38.36
C ALA A 325 12.09 6.06 -39.86
N PRO A 326 12.95 5.28 -40.55
CA PRO A 326 13.55 5.69 -41.82
C PRO A 326 12.70 5.23 -43.00
N PHE A 327 11.47 5.73 -43.17
CA PHE A 327 10.68 5.47 -44.39
C PHE A 327 9.66 6.58 -44.64
N TYR A 328 9.44 6.92 -45.92
CA TYR A 328 8.45 7.91 -46.36
C TYR A 328 7.03 7.41 -46.00
N THR A 329 6.25 8.25 -45.31
CA THR A 329 4.86 7.94 -45.00
C THR A 329 3.93 8.59 -46.00
N LEU A 330 3.08 7.78 -46.63
CA LEU A 330 1.92 8.26 -47.39
C LEU A 330 0.92 9.04 -46.50
N ASN A 331 1.00 8.97 -45.17
CA ASN A 331 -0.01 9.55 -44.27
C ASN A 331 0.53 10.19 -42.96
N LYS A 332 1.71 10.82 -43.01
CA LYS A 332 2.34 11.49 -41.83
C LYS A 332 1.41 12.45 -41.10
N LYS A 333 0.62 13.22 -41.86
CA LYS A 333 -0.34 14.20 -41.32
C LYS A 333 -1.42 13.51 -40.50
N LYS A 334 -1.95 12.36 -40.93
CA LYS A 334 -2.98 11.60 -40.21
C LYS A 334 -2.46 11.05 -38.88
N GLU A 335 -1.22 10.54 -38.86
CA GLU A 335 -0.60 10.06 -37.61
C GLU A 335 -0.37 11.21 -36.61
N ILE A 336 0.15 12.35 -37.08
CA ILE A 336 0.33 13.54 -36.23
C ILE A 336 -1.01 14.04 -35.69
N ARG A 337 -2.04 14.11 -36.54
CA ARG A 337 -3.40 14.48 -36.13
C ARG A 337 -3.93 13.54 -35.05
N LEU A 338 -3.82 12.22 -35.24
CA LEU A 338 -4.23 11.25 -34.23
C LEU A 338 -3.51 11.47 -32.89
N MET A 339 -2.19 11.61 -32.90
CA MET A 339 -1.41 11.82 -31.67
C MET A 339 -1.75 13.16 -30.99
N ALA A 340 -1.98 14.21 -31.78
CA ALA A 340 -2.44 15.50 -31.25
C ALA A 340 -3.85 15.40 -30.66
N SER A 341 -4.77 14.68 -31.32
CA SER A 341 -6.13 14.44 -30.82
C SER A 341 -6.10 13.70 -29.47
N LEU A 342 -5.22 12.71 -29.29
CA LEU A 342 -5.07 12.02 -28.00
C LEU A 342 -4.61 12.98 -26.88
N LEU A 343 -3.67 13.89 -27.17
CA LEU A 343 -3.25 14.92 -26.21
C LEU A 343 -4.38 15.93 -25.90
N VAL A 344 -5.18 16.30 -26.90
CA VAL A 344 -6.36 17.15 -26.70
C VAL A 344 -7.38 16.44 -25.81
N VAL A 345 -7.63 15.14 -26.01
CA VAL A 345 -8.52 14.37 -25.13
C VAL A 345 -7.97 14.32 -23.71
N ALA A 346 -6.67 14.09 -23.51
CA ALA A 346 -6.04 14.14 -22.18
C ALA A 346 -6.22 15.53 -21.53
N LEU A 347 -6.02 16.61 -22.28
CA LEU A 347 -6.23 17.98 -21.80
C LEU A 347 -7.70 18.21 -21.41
N ILE A 348 -8.65 17.77 -22.22
CA ILE A 348 -10.08 17.86 -21.91
C ILE A 348 -10.41 17.09 -20.63
N ILE A 349 -9.92 15.86 -20.48
CA ILE A 349 -10.13 15.07 -19.25
C ILE A 349 -9.60 15.83 -18.02
N GLY A 350 -8.38 16.37 -18.11
CA GLY A 350 -7.79 17.17 -17.03
C GLY A 350 -8.62 18.43 -16.69
N LEU A 351 -9.11 19.16 -17.70
CA LEU A 351 -9.90 20.38 -17.53
C LEU A 351 -11.33 20.12 -17.04
N VAL A 352 -11.98 19.08 -17.55
CA VAL A 352 -13.33 18.67 -17.09
C VAL A 352 -13.24 18.19 -15.65
N SER A 353 -12.20 17.41 -15.33
CA SER A 353 -11.97 16.95 -13.95
C SER A 353 -11.60 18.11 -13.02
N SER A 354 -11.02 19.20 -13.50
CA SER A 354 -10.66 20.35 -12.65
C SER A 354 -11.85 21.28 -12.33
N LYS A 355 -12.86 21.38 -13.20
CA LYS A 355 -14.00 22.33 -13.11
C LYS A 355 -15.19 21.91 -12.23
N GLY A 356 -15.23 20.69 -11.69
CA GLY A 356 -16.22 20.35 -10.66
C GLY A 356 -15.89 21.01 -9.31
N PRO A 357 -16.86 21.32 -8.42
CA PRO A 357 -16.53 21.59 -7.03
C PRO A 357 -15.67 20.45 -6.48
N SER A 358 -14.77 20.75 -5.55
CA SER A 358 -13.89 19.78 -4.88
C SER A 358 -14.72 18.74 -4.12
N LYS A 359 -15.30 17.78 -4.84
CA LYS A 359 -15.76 16.52 -4.29
C LYS A 359 -14.58 15.57 -4.37
N THR A 360 -13.91 15.40 -3.23
CA THR A 360 -13.02 14.27 -2.96
C THR A 360 -13.70 13.01 -3.48
N ALA A 361 -13.06 12.30 -4.41
CA ALA A 361 -13.69 11.13 -4.98
C ALA A 361 -13.61 9.97 -4.00
N ASN A 362 -14.79 9.56 -3.54
CA ASN A 362 -15.30 8.21 -3.69
C ASN A 362 -16.81 8.37 -3.85
N SER A 363 -17.43 7.59 -4.73
CA SER A 363 -18.85 7.69 -5.06
C SER A 363 -19.82 7.25 -3.95
N ASN A 364 -19.39 7.30 -2.69
CA ASN A 364 -20.21 7.25 -1.48
C ASN A 364 -19.88 8.37 -0.46
N GLY A 365 -18.96 9.31 -0.77
CA GLY A 365 -18.55 10.36 0.19
C GLY A 365 -17.65 9.89 1.33
N ILE A 366 -17.13 8.66 1.25
CA ILE A 366 -16.38 7.99 2.33
C ILE A 366 -14.89 7.92 1.95
N SER A 367 -14.03 8.51 2.79
CA SER A 367 -12.57 8.46 2.62
C SER A 367 -12.06 7.01 2.67
N PRO A 368 -10.98 6.64 1.95
CA PRO A 368 -10.37 5.31 2.04
C PRO A 368 -9.95 4.92 3.48
N LEU A 369 -9.76 5.92 4.35
CA LEU A 369 -9.44 5.74 5.76
C LEU A 369 -10.62 5.17 6.59
N ILE A 370 -11.86 5.25 6.08
CA ILE A 370 -13.07 4.84 6.79
C ILE A 370 -13.98 3.95 5.94
N ASP A 371 -13.49 3.37 4.84
CA ASP A 371 -14.28 2.47 3.98
C ASP A 371 -14.45 1.08 4.62
N LEU A 372 -15.55 0.89 5.35
CA LEU A 372 -15.86 -0.36 6.04
C LEU A 372 -16.50 -1.39 5.12
N LYS A 373 -15.96 -2.62 5.13
CA LYS A 373 -16.52 -3.76 4.42
C LYS A 373 -17.49 -4.53 5.32
N LEU A 374 -18.68 -3.97 5.50
CA LEU A 374 -19.77 -4.58 6.30
C LEU A 374 -20.67 -5.46 5.43
N ASP A 375 -21.23 -6.51 6.03
CA ASP A 375 -22.27 -7.32 5.38
C ASP A 375 -23.63 -6.66 5.58
N GLU A 376 -24.16 -6.06 4.50
CA GLU A 376 -25.47 -5.38 4.53
C GLU A 376 -26.65 -6.34 4.74
N ASN A 377 -26.45 -7.65 4.60
CA ASN A 377 -27.48 -8.68 4.81
C ASN A 377 -27.32 -9.42 6.14
N ALA A 378 -26.41 -8.98 7.02
CA ALA A 378 -26.23 -9.60 8.32
C ALA A 378 -27.52 -9.52 9.16
N PRO A 379 -27.86 -10.58 9.93
CA PRO A 379 -29.04 -10.58 10.79
C PRO A 379 -28.93 -9.50 11.87
N SER A 380 -30.09 -9.06 12.38
CA SER A 380 -30.15 -8.06 13.46
C SER A 380 -29.35 -8.52 14.68
N SER A 381 -28.50 -7.64 15.20
CA SER A 381 -27.67 -7.88 16.36
C SER A 381 -28.35 -7.44 17.66
N ASN A 382 -27.88 -7.97 18.79
CA ASN A 382 -28.25 -7.51 20.14
C ASN A 382 -27.13 -6.69 20.80
N ILE A 383 -26.08 -6.34 20.05
CA ILE A 383 -24.93 -5.57 20.57
C ILE A 383 -25.32 -4.09 20.67
N VAL A 384 -25.39 -3.57 21.90
CA VAL A 384 -25.78 -2.17 22.15
C VAL A 384 -24.57 -1.28 22.40
N GLY A 385 -23.55 -1.76 23.10
CA GLY A 385 -22.49 -0.90 23.61
C GLY A 385 -22.97 0.04 24.73
N PRO A 386 -22.07 0.75 25.43
CA PRO A 386 -22.47 1.77 26.39
C PRO A 386 -23.15 2.94 25.68
N MET A 387 -24.43 3.17 25.95
CA MET A 387 -25.19 4.27 25.36
C MET A 387 -26.13 4.89 26.41
N TRP A 388 -26.26 6.21 26.36
CA TRP A 388 -27.15 6.99 27.21
C TRP A 388 -27.99 7.93 26.37
N LYS A 389 -29.24 8.09 26.76
CA LYS A 389 -30.10 9.17 26.30
C LYS A 389 -30.02 10.30 27.33
N ILE A 390 -29.73 11.50 26.87
CA ILE A 390 -29.63 12.70 27.71
C ILE A 390 -30.72 13.65 27.26
N SER A 391 -31.61 13.98 28.18
CA SER A 391 -32.79 14.80 27.89
C SER A 391 -32.77 16.08 28.72
N SER A 392 -33.04 17.20 28.05
CA SER A 392 -33.60 18.40 28.65
C SER A 392 -35.09 18.44 28.32
N GLY A 393 -35.91 19.22 29.03
CA GLY A 393 -37.35 19.32 28.71
C GLY A 393 -37.67 19.73 27.26
N THR A 394 -36.69 20.18 26.48
CA THR A 394 -36.83 20.65 25.08
C THR A 394 -35.94 19.94 24.05
N SER A 395 -34.91 19.19 24.46
CA SER A 395 -33.95 18.55 23.55
C SER A 395 -33.57 17.14 24.03
N THR A 396 -33.25 16.26 23.09
CA THR A 396 -32.78 14.91 23.36
C THR A 396 -31.55 14.63 22.51
N ILE A 397 -30.45 14.28 23.17
CA ILE A 397 -29.21 13.82 22.52
C ILE A 397 -28.90 12.39 22.99
N TYR A 398 -28.10 11.69 22.20
CA TYR A 398 -27.59 10.36 22.56
C TYR A 398 -26.09 10.43 22.73
N MET A 399 -25.58 9.79 23.77
CA MET A 399 -24.14 9.68 24.04
C MET A 399 -23.74 8.22 23.98
N TYR A 400 -22.76 7.92 23.13
CA TYR A 400 -22.31 6.59 22.81
C TYR A 400 -20.83 6.44 23.19
N GLY A 401 -20.53 5.44 24.02
CA GLY A 401 -19.20 5.10 24.48
C GLY A 401 -18.47 4.24 23.45
N SER A 402 -17.54 4.85 22.71
CA SER A 402 -16.67 4.15 21.79
C SER A 402 -15.52 3.43 22.51
N LEU A 403 -15.03 2.36 21.87
CA LEU A 403 -13.92 1.55 22.35
C LEU A 403 -12.74 1.61 21.38
N ASP A 404 -11.52 1.53 21.91
CA ASP A 404 -10.25 1.58 21.18
C ASP A 404 -9.90 0.30 20.42
N VAL A 405 -10.75 -0.72 20.50
CA VAL A 405 -10.60 -2.03 19.86
C VAL A 405 -11.88 -2.41 19.10
N GLY A 406 -11.70 -2.89 17.87
CA GLY A 406 -12.79 -3.15 16.92
C GLY A 406 -12.68 -4.50 16.21
N ASP A 407 -13.82 -5.00 15.79
CA ASP A 407 -13.99 -6.28 15.10
C ASP A 407 -15.15 -6.13 14.10
N LYS A 408 -15.01 -6.67 12.89
CA LYS A 408 -16.07 -6.59 11.88
C LYS A 408 -17.40 -7.21 12.33
N ASN A 409 -17.36 -8.20 13.22
CA ASN A 409 -18.53 -8.91 13.75
C ASN A 409 -19.26 -8.10 14.84
N LEU A 410 -18.79 -6.89 15.18
CA LEU A 410 -19.55 -5.95 15.99
C LEU A 410 -20.79 -5.42 15.27
N TYR A 411 -20.76 -5.42 13.94
CA TYR A 411 -21.79 -4.80 13.12
C TYR A 411 -22.65 -5.85 12.40
N PRO A 412 -23.95 -5.60 12.23
CA PRO A 412 -24.69 -4.38 12.61
C PRO A 412 -24.82 -4.23 14.14
N LEU A 413 -25.03 -3.00 14.63
CA LEU A 413 -25.39 -2.77 16.03
C LEU A 413 -26.88 -3.08 16.26
N ALA A 414 -27.30 -3.10 17.52
CA ALA A 414 -28.69 -3.33 17.88
C ALA A 414 -29.61 -2.25 17.27
N PRO A 415 -30.84 -2.61 16.84
CA PRO A 415 -31.77 -1.66 16.20
C PRO A 415 -31.97 -0.36 16.99
N LYS A 416 -32.03 -0.43 18.33
CA LYS A 416 -32.17 0.74 19.20
C LYS A 416 -31.03 1.77 19.04
N VAL A 417 -29.79 1.31 18.77
CA VAL A 417 -28.62 2.16 18.55
C VAL A 417 -28.69 2.80 17.16
N GLU A 418 -29.04 2.00 16.16
CA GLU A 418 -29.22 2.44 14.77
C GLU A 418 -30.34 3.49 14.66
N GLU A 419 -31.44 3.28 15.37
CA GLU A 419 -32.58 4.20 15.45
C GLU A 419 -32.18 5.50 16.14
N ALA A 420 -31.47 5.43 17.28
CA ALA A 420 -30.93 6.60 17.96
C ALA A 420 -30.06 7.44 17.01
N PHE A 421 -29.08 6.82 16.34
CA PHE A 421 -28.23 7.49 15.35
C PHE A 421 -29.02 8.09 14.17
N LYS A 422 -29.97 7.34 13.61
CA LYS A 422 -30.81 7.81 12.50
C LYS A 422 -31.67 9.00 12.90
N SER A 423 -32.23 8.98 14.11
CA SER A 423 -33.11 10.03 14.64
C SER A 423 -32.40 11.34 14.96
N SER A 424 -31.07 11.32 15.16
CA SER A 424 -30.27 12.52 15.43
C SER A 424 -30.04 13.37 14.17
N GLU A 425 -29.95 14.68 14.35
CA GLU A 425 -29.72 15.67 13.28
C GLU A 425 -28.30 15.64 12.72
N GLY A 426 -27.34 15.21 13.54
CA GLY A 426 -25.91 15.21 13.23
C GLY A 426 -25.14 14.22 14.10
N LEU A 427 -23.90 13.94 13.73
CA LEU A 427 -22.93 13.20 14.52
C LEU A 427 -21.94 14.20 15.13
N ALA A 428 -21.76 14.17 16.44
CA ALA A 428 -20.64 14.82 17.09
C ALA A 428 -19.64 13.75 17.53
N ILE A 429 -18.40 13.86 17.09
CA ILE A 429 -17.36 12.85 17.34
C ILE A 429 -16.11 13.53 17.90
N GLU A 430 -15.28 12.79 18.64
CA GLU A 430 -14.02 13.32 19.18
C GLU A 430 -13.14 13.92 18.07
N VAL A 431 -12.95 13.17 16.97
CA VAL A 431 -12.10 13.54 15.85
C VAL A 431 -12.71 13.09 14.51
N GLU A 432 -12.73 13.98 13.52
CA GLU A 432 -13.03 13.62 12.12
C GLU A 432 -11.81 12.96 11.44
N LEU A 433 -11.63 11.66 11.68
CA LEU A 433 -10.47 10.88 11.21
C LEU A 433 -10.21 10.98 9.70
N ASP A 434 -11.26 11.19 8.91
CA ASP A 434 -11.20 11.30 7.45
C ASP A 434 -10.77 12.68 6.92
N LYS A 435 -10.65 13.69 7.81
CA LYS A 435 -10.25 15.06 7.49
C LYS A 435 -8.88 15.46 8.06
N ILE A 436 -8.16 14.53 8.68
CA ILE A 436 -6.87 14.80 9.31
C ILE A 436 -5.79 15.08 8.25
N ASP A 437 -4.98 16.12 8.47
CA ASP A 437 -3.71 16.34 7.78
C ASP A 437 -2.64 15.43 8.39
N ALA A 438 -2.50 14.23 7.81
CA ALA A 438 -1.55 13.22 8.30
C ALA A 438 -0.09 13.71 8.33
N PRO A 439 0.43 14.44 7.32
CA PRO A 439 1.75 15.07 7.41
C PRO A 439 1.92 15.99 8.62
N LYS A 440 0.91 16.81 8.93
CA LYS A 440 0.95 17.71 10.10
C LYS A 440 1.03 16.93 11.41
N ILE A 441 0.16 15.93 11.61
CA ILE A 441 0.22 15.07 12.80
C ILE A 441 1.57 14.36 12.89
N ASN A 442 2.05 13.76 11.79
CA ASN A 442 3.32 13.05 11.79
C ASN A 442 4.50 13.97 12.16
N SER A 443 4.45 15.26 11.82
CA SER A 443 5.48 16.21 12.25
C SER A 443 5.46 16.50 13.76
N GLN A 444 4.31 16.44 14.43
CA GLN A 444 4.18 16.63 15.88
C GLN A 444 4.71 15.43 16.67
N LEU A 445 4.65 14.24 16.07
CA LEU A 445 5.08 12.98 16.68
C LEU A 445 6.61 12.77 16.64
N LEU A 446 7.32 13.53 15.81
CA LEU A 446 8.77 13.43 15.63
C LEU A 446 9.50 14.39 16.56
N TYR A 447 10.68 13.99 17.01
CA TYR A 447 11.67 14.92 17.56
C TYR A 447 12.16 15.89 16.49
N GLU A 448 12.75 17.00 16.93
CA GLU A 448 13.39 17.93 16.01
C GLU A 448 14.56 17.28 15.25
N LYS A 449 14.92 17.86 14.10
CA LYS A 449 15.93 17.25 13.24
C LYS A 449 17.29 17.18 13.93
N GLY A 450 17.80 15.96 14.07
CA GLY A 450 19.09 15.69 14.72
C GLY A 450 18.95 15.20 16.16
N ASP A 451 17.73 15.27 16.70
CA ASP A 451 17.35 14.75 18.00
C ASP A 451 16.58 13.43 17.86
N ASN A 452 16.50 12.66 18.95
CA ASN A 452 15.84 11.36 18.97
C ASN A 452 15.56 10.88 20.41
N VAL A 453 14.78 9.82 20.55
CA VAL A 453 14.34 9.29 21.84
C VAL A 453 15.48 8.98 22.81
N GLU A 454 16.67 8.58 22.33
CA GLU A 454 17.81 8.22 23.18
C GLU A 454 18.36 9.41 23.99
N ASN A 455 18.03 10.66 23.61
CA ASN A 455 18.40 11.86 24.36
C ASN A 455 17.41 12.23 25.47
N HIS A 456 16.23 11.61 25.49
CA HIS A 456 15.09 12.00 26.34
C HIS A 456 14.69 10.94 27.37
N VAL A 457 15.15 9.71 27.22
CA VAL A 457 14.80 8.61 28.13
C VAL A 457 16.06 7.83 28.53
N SER A 458 15.95 7.03 29.58
CA SER A 458 17.06 6.22 30.09
C SER A 458 17.39 5.04 29.17
N ASP A 459 18.63 4.54 29.29
CA ASP A 459 19.09 3.35 28.57
C ASP A 459 18.18 2.13 28.79
N GLU A 460 17.67 1.95 30.01
CA GLU A 460 16.71 0.89 30.34
C GLU A 460 15.43 0.99 29.51
N ALA A 461 14.86 2.19 29.34
CA ALA A 461 13.67 2.40 28.52
C ALA A 461 13.94 2.08 27.04
N ILE A 462 15.12 2.45 26.55
CA ILE A 462 15.56 2.16 25.18
C ILE A 462 15.74 0.65 24.96
N ASP A 463 16.36 -0.06 25.90
CA ASP A 463 16.57 -1.50 25.81
C ASP A 463 15.25 -2.27 25.80
N ILE A 464 14.31 -1.90 26.69
CA ILE A 464 12.94 -2.45 26.70
C ILE A 464 12.27 -2.21 25.35
N TYR A 465 12.36 -0.99 24.81
CA TYR A 465 11.72 -0.69 23.53
C TYR A 465 12.35 -1.45 22.35
N LYS A 466 13.69 -1.55 22.30
CA LYS A 466 14.41 -2.34 21.29
C LYS A 466 14.00 -3.81 21.33
N GLU A 467 13.81 -4.39 22.51
CA GLU A 467 13.29 -5.76 22.67
C GLU A 467 11.91 -5.92 22.02
N LYS A 468 10.97 -4.99 22.29
CA LYS A 468 9.61 -5.03 21.71
C LYS A 468 9.62 -4.82 20.20
N VAL A 469 10.38 -3.86 19.71
CA VAL A 469 10.56 -3.58 18.27
C VAL A 469 11.11 -4.81 17.54
N SER A 470 12.07 -5.51 18.16
CA SER A 470 12.63 -6.76 17.63
C SER A 470 11.59 -7.88 17.53
N TYR A 471 10.73 -8.03 18.56
CA TYR A 471 9.61 -8.97 18.52
C TYR A 471 8.63 -8.70 17.34
N PHE A 472 8.51 -7.44 16.90
CA PHE A 472 7.71 -7.08 15.72
C PHE A 472 8.47 -7.19 14.39
N LYS A 473 9.75 -7.59 14.38
CA LYS A 473 10.65 -7.52 13.22
C LYS A 473 10.73 -6.11 12.62
N ALA A 474 10.53 -5.08 13.44
CA ALA A 474 10.66 -3.69 13.06
C ALA A 474 12.11 -3.21 13.24
N ASP A 475 12.49 -2.16 12.50
CA ASP A 475 13.84 -1.59 12.53
C ASP A 475 13.85 -0.38 13.47
N TYR A 476 14.54 -0.51 14.61
CA TYR A 476 14.64 0.53 15.63
C TYR A 476 15.18 1.85 15.06
N ASP A 477 16.15 1.78 14.14
CA ASP A 477 16.75 2.99 13.55
C ASP A 477 15.76 3.81 12.72
N LYS A 478 14.67 3.20 12.26
CA LYS A 478 13.60 3.90 11.52
C LYS A 478 12.57 4.57 12.43
N VAL A 479 12.50 4.16 13.70
CA VAL A 479 11.48 4.63 14.64
C VAL A 479 12.05 5.51 15.75
N LYS A 480 13.35 5.46 16.04
CA LYS A 480 13.97 6.26 17.12
C LYS A 480 13.77 7.78 17.03
N GLN A 481 13.43 8.29 15.84
CA GLN A 481 13.10 9.70 15.59
C GLN A 481 11.73 10.14 16.17
N TYR A 482 10.88 9.21 16.60
CA TYR A 482 9.59 9.53 17.20
C TYR A 482 9.69 9.73 18.73
N LYS A 483 8.76 10.52 19.27
CA LYS A 483 8.67 10.82 20.71
C LYS A 483 8.32 9.60 21.56
N ALA A 484 8.87 9.55 22.78
CA ALA A 484 8.78 8.39 23.66
C ALA A 484 7.34 7.91 23.95
N SER A 485 6.42 8.83 24.24
CA SER A 485 5.01 8.47 24.50
C SER A 485 4.32 7.87 23.29
N TYR A 486 4.60 8.41 22.09
CA TYR A 486 4.10 7.85 20.84
C TYR A 486 4.68 6.46 20.57
N LEU A 487 5.99 6.27 20.80
CA LEU A 487 6.62 4.95 20.65
C LEU A 487 5.97 3.90 21.56
N ALA A 488 5.67 4.27 22.82
CA ALA A 488 4.97 3.40 23.75
C ALA A 488 3.55 3.04 23.27
N GLN A 489 2.75 4.03 22.89
CA GLN A 489 1.39 3.81 22.39
C GLN A 489 1.36 3.00 21.08
N ASN A 490 2.29 3.30 20.17
CA ASN A 490 2.40 2.58 18.89
C ASN A 490 2.75 1.10 19.13
N CYS A 491 3.65 0.80 20.07
CA CYS A 491 3.98 -0.57 20.45
C CYS A 491 2.74 -1.36 20.92
N ILE A 492 1.93 -0.77 21.80
CA ILE A 492 0.67 -1.36 22.26
C ILE A 492 -0.28 -1.58 21.08
N SER A 493 -0.44 -0.59 20.21
CA SER A 493 -1.28 -0.70 19.00
C SER A 493 -0.83 -1.84 18.08
N VAL A 494 0.48 -2.05 17.89
CA VAL A 494 1.02 -3.16 17.09
C VAL A 494 0.71 -4.51 17.74
N TYR A 495 0.79 -4.64 19.07
CA TYR A 495 0.33 -5.86 19.76
C TYR A 495 -1.15 -6.15 19.50
N LEU A 496 -2.02 -5.14 19.64
CA LEU A 496 -3.46 -5.28 19.40
C LEU A 496 -3.74 -5.73 17.95
N SER A 497 -3.05 -5.16 16.96
CA SER A 497 -3.23 -5.51 15.55
C SER A 497 -2.93 -6.98 15.23
N LYS A 498 -2.06 -7.64 16.01
CA LYS A 498 -1.74 -9.06 15.84
C LYS A 498 -2.83 -9.99 16.40
N ALA A 499 -3.71 -9.52 17.27
CA ALA A 499 -4.66 -10.37 18.00
C ALA A 499 -6.05 -10.49 17.35
N LYS A 500 -6.13 -10.41 16.01
CA LYS A 500 -7.39 -10.43 15.22
C LYS A 500 -8.35 -9.28 15.53
N VAL A 501 -7.85 -8.22 16.16
CA VAL A 501 -8.56 -6.96 16.38
C VAL A 501 -8.18 -6.03 15.24
N ASP A 502 -9.17 -5.38 14.64
CA ASP A 502 -8.97 -4.51 13.50
C ASP A 502 -9.49 -3.11 13.86
N GLN A 503 -8.54 -2.19 14.03
CA GLN A 503 -8.83 -0.79 14.35
C GLN A 503 -9.67 -0.10 13.29
N ALA A 504 -9.75 -0.63 12.07
CA ALA A 504 -10.69 -0.13 11.08
C ALA A 504 -12.14 -0.24 11.60
N TYR A 505 -12.48 -1.24 12.40
CA TYR A 505 -13.85 -1.53 12.82
C TYR A 505 -14.21 -0.98 14.22
N ILE A 506 -13.50 0.01 14.73
CA ILE A 506 -13.89 0.68 15.99
C ILE A 506 -15.19 1.49 15.80
N PRO A 507 -15.98 1.73 16.86
CA PRO A 507 -17.24 2.46 16.75
C PRO A 507 -17.10 3.89 16.22
N ASP A 508 -16.00 4.58 16.50
CA ASP A 508 -15.69 5.91 15.92
C ASP A 508 -15.73 5.88 14.38
N VAL A 509 -15.04 4.91 13.79
CA VAL A 509 -14.96 4.74 12.34
C VAL A 509 -16.32 4.31 11.79
N TYR A 510 -17.06 3.44 12.50
CA TYR A 510 -18.39 3.00 12.09
C TYR A 510 -19.41 4.13 12.00
N PHE A 511 -19.53 4.95 13.03
CA PHE A 511 -20.49 6.05 13.01
C PHE A 511 -20.06 7.15 12.04
N LEU A 512 -18.75 7.39 11.89
CA LEU A 512 -18.24 8.31 10.87
C LEU A 512 -18.55 7.80 9.45
N TYR A 513 -18.29 6.52 9.16
CA TYR A 513 -18.67 5.85 7.92
C TYR A 513 -20.19 6.00 7.67
N SER A 514 -21.00 5.68 8.67
CA SER A 514 -22.46 5.72 8.57
C SER A 514 -22.97 7.14 8.32
N ALA A 515 -22.39 8.14 8.99
CA ALA A 515 -22.75 9.54 8.79
C ALA A 515 -22.40 10.02 7.37
N ARG A 516 -21.23 9.64 6.86
CA ARG A 516 -20.82 9.96 5.48
C ARG A 516 -21.72 9.26 4.46
N LYS A 517 -22.11 8.00 4.70
CA LYS A 517 -23.01 7.23 3.83
C LYS A 517 -24.41 7.86 3.74
N THR A 518 -24.88 8.50 4.81
CA THR A 518 -26.22 9.09 4.88
C THR A 518 -26.22 10.62 4.75
N ASP A 519 -25.11 11.23 4.32
CA ASP A 519 -24.91 12.69 4.27
C ASP A 519 -25.28 13.41 5.58
N LYS A 520 -25.14 12.74 6.74
CA LYS A 520 -25.43 13.30 8.06
C LYS A 520 -24.31 14.28 8.44
N PRO A 521 -24.63 15.52 8.87
CA PRO A 521 -23.63 16.48 9.33
C PRO A 521 -22.74 15.90 10.42
N VAL A 522 -21.44 16.16 10.34
CA VAL A 522 -20.47 15.73 11.37
C VAL A 522 -19.75 16.96 11.92
N VAL A 523 -19.63 17.01 13.25
CA VAL A 523 -18.88 18.04 13.96
C VAL A 523 -17.82 17.39 14.86
N SER A 524 -16.64 17.98 14.91
CA SER A 524 -15.56 17.57 15.82
C SER A 524 -15.77 18.24 17.18
N ILE A 525 -15.80 17.45 18.25
CA ILE A 525 -15.84 17.95 19.62
C ILE A 525 -14.42 18.34 20.05
N GLY A 526 -13.41 17.56 19.68
CA GLY A 526 -12.01 17.80 20.01
C GLY A 526 -11.25 18.59 18.94
N ASP A 527 -10.18 19.26 19.35
CA ASP A 527 -9.10 19.69 18.45
C ASP A 527 -8.06 18.58 18.36
N VAL A 528 -8.09 17.84 17.26
CA VAL A 528 -7.18 16.72 17.01
C VAL A 528 -5.72 17.13 17.05
N TYR A 529 -5.35 18.31 16.53
CA TYR A 529 -3.94 18.71 16.46
C TYR A 529 -3.41 19.05 17.85
N LYS A 530 -4.25 19.65 18.69
CA LYS A 530 -3.91 19.92 20.09
C LYS A 530 -3.83 18.62 20.91
N LEU A 531 -4.81 17.72 20.75
CA LEU A 531 -4.82 16.44 21.44
C LEU A 531 -3.56 15.61 21.15
N TYR A 532 -3.18 15.49 19.87
CA TYR A 532 -1.97 14.77 19.48
C TYR A 532 -0.70 15.47 19.96
N ASP A 533 -0.68 16.80 20.02
CA ASP A 533 0.46 17.55 20.57
C ASP A 533 0.61 17.30 22.08
N ASP A 534 -0.48 17.42 22.85
CA ASP A 534 -0.49 17.17 24.29
C ASP A 534 -0.06 15.72 24.60
N LEU A 535 -0.58 14.72 23.86
CA LEU A 535 -0.21 13.31 24.05
C LEU A 535 1.24 13.00 23.64
N ALA A 536 1.78 13.70 22.65
CA ALA A 536 3.13 13.47 22.15
C ALA A 536 4.21 14.20 22.96
N ASN A 537 3.85 15.23 23.72
CA ASN A 537 4.79 16.07 24.49
C ASN A 537 4.57 16.03 26.02
N PRO A 538 4.55 14.85 26.66
CA PRO A 538 4.62 14.81 28.10
C PRO A 538 6.04 15.15 28.59
N PRO A 539 6.23 15.44 29.89
CA PRO A 539 7.57 15.51 30.48
C PRO A 539 8.39 14.25 30.19
N ASP A 540 9.70 14.40 30.00
CA ASP A 540 10.60 13.29 29.65
C ASP A 540 10.50 12.10 30.64
N GLU A 541 10.31 12.38 31.94
CA GLU A 541 10.10 11.34 32.96
C GLU A 541 8.84 10.48 32.72
N VAL A 542 7.78 11.07 32.17
CA VAL A 542 6.55 10.37 31.79
C VAL A 542 6.77 9.57 30.50
N GLY A 543 7.54 10.12 29.55
CA GLY A 543 7.95 9.40 28.33
C GLY A 543 8.80 8.17 28.64
N ASP A 544 9.81 8.33 29.51
CA ASP A 544 10.66 7.25 30.03
C ASP A 544 9.84 6.18 30.74
N ALA A 545 8.95 6.57 31.65
CA ALA A 545 8.07 5.65 32.35
C ALA A 545 7.12 4.91 31.41
N SER A 546 6.59 5.58 30.37
CA SER A 546 5.70 4.97 29.37
C SER A 546 6.39 3.85 28.59
N LEU A 547 7.66 4.04 28.23
CA LEU A 547 8.46 2.99 27.58
C LEU A 547 8.79 1.84 28.54
N LYS A 548 9.13 2.13 29.80
CA LYS A 548 9.41 1.10 30.81
C LYS A 548 8.20 0.23 31.12
N LEU A 549 7.00 0.80 31.13
CA LEU A 549 5.76 0.04 31.32
C LEU A 549 5.54 -1.05 30.26
N LEU A 550 6.14 -0.93 29.07
CA LEU A 550 6.08 -1.98 28.04
C LEU A 550 6.70 -3.30 28.50
N LYS A 551 7.60 -3.30 29.49
CA LYS A 551 8.12 -4.51 30.15
C LYS A 551 6.98 -5.44 30.58
N TYR A 552 5.86 -4.86 31.03
CA TYR A 552 4.69 -5.56 31.54
C TYR A 552 3.57 -5.73 30.50
N TYR A 553 3.83 -5.39 29.22
CA TYR A 553 2.86 -5.53 28.13
C TYR A 553 3.29 -6.65 27.17
N ASN A 554 2.43 -7.65 26.97
CA ASN A 554 2.71 -8.83 26.15
C ASN A 554 1.43 -9.40 25.50
N GLU A 555 1.51 -10.57 24.86
CA GLU A 555 0.35 -11.20 24.21
C GLU A 555 -0.81 -11.50 25.19
N ASP A 556 -0.53 -11.79 26.46
CA ASP A 556 -1.57 -12.00 27.47
C ASP A 556 -2.25 -10.69 27.88
N SER A 557 -1.54 -9.55 27.86
CA SER A 557 -2.16 -8.22 27.96
C SER A 557 -3.20 -8.01 26.87
N THR A 558 -2.93 -8.48 25.66
CA THR A 558 -3.87 -8.33 24.54
C THR A 558 -5.17 -9.15 24.73
N LYS A 559 -5.11 -10.29 25.44
CA LYS A 559 -6.33 -11.04 25.81
C LYS A 559 -7.26 -10.21 26.70
N LYS A 560 -6.71 -9.42 27.62
CA LYS A 560 -7.51 -8.52 28.48
C LYS A 560 -8.23 -7.43 27.67
N SER A 561 -7.63 -6.96 26.57
CA SER A 561 -8.30 -6.03 25.64
C SER A 561 -9.46 -6.69 24.88
N LEU A 562 -9.39 -8.01 24.61
CA LEU A 562 -10.50 -8.77 24.06
C LEU A 562 -11.61 -8.98 25.10
N ASP A 563 -11.27 -9.21 26.37
CA ASP A 563 -12.26 -9.28 27.45
C ASP A 563 -13.02 -7.95 27.60
N ARG A 564 -12.32 -6.81 27.45
CA ARG A 564 -12.94 -5.48 27.40
C ARG A 564 -13.91 -5.33 26.23
N LEU A 565 -13.57 -5.86 25.05
CA LEU A 565 -14.46 -5.89 23.89
C LEU A 565 -15.74 -6.70 24.19
N GLU A 566 -15.61 -7.84 24.87
CA GLU A 566 -16.77 -8.65 25.28
C GLU A 566 -17.62 -7.97 26.36
N ALA A 567 -17.01 -7.24 27.30
CA ALA A 567 -17.73 -6.40 28.26
C ALA A 567 -18.49 -5.27 27.55
N TRP A 568 -17.86 -4.62 26.57
CA TRP A 568 -18.48 -3.59 25.76
C TRP A 568 -19.69 -4.11 24.97
N LYS A 569 -19.60 -5.30 24.37
CA LYS A 569 -20.73 -5.94 23.68
C LYS A 569 -21.95 -6.14 24.57
N LYS A 570 -21.72 -6.35 25.87
CA LYS A 570 -22.75 -6.55 26.91
C LYS A 570 -23.19 -5.25 27.59
N SER A 571 -22.65 -4.10 27.18
CA SER A 571 -22.88 -2.80 27.83
C SER A 571 -22.51 -2.79 29.33
N ASP A 572 -21.56 -3.65 29.72
CA ASP A 572 -21.04 -3.77 31.08
C ASP A 572 -19.96 -2.70 31.32
N PHE A 573 -20.44 -1.52 31.69
CA PHE A 573 -19.61 -0.33 31.81
C PHE A 573 -18.62 -0.42 32.99
N GLU A 574 -19.00 -1.07 34.09
CA GLU A 574 -18.11 -1.28 35.25
C GLU A 574 -16.95 -2.22 34.88
N ALA A 575 -17.22 -3.29 34.13
CA ALA A 575 -16.17 -4.19 33.65
C ALA A 575 -15.23 -3.48 32.64
N ILE A 576 -15.76 -2.60 31.79
CA ILE A 576 -14.93 -1.78 30.88
C ILE A 576 -13.99 -0.88 31.69
N GLU A 577 -14.50 -0.13 32.68
CA GLU A 577 -13.72 0.79 33.51
C GLU A 577 -12.58 0.03 34.22
N LYS A 578 -12.92 -1.08 34.90
CA LYS A 578 -11.95 -1.91 35.61
C LYS A 578 -10.85 -2.47 34.70
N SER A 579 -11.19 -2.79 33.44
CA SER A 579 -10.22 -3.40 32.52
C SER A 579 -9.09 -2.47 32.09
N TYR A 580 -9.29 -1.15 32.15
CA TYR A 580 -8.22 -0.18 31.85
C TYR A 580 -7.10 -0.23 32.90
N ASP A 581 -7.46 -0.41 34.17
CA ASP A 581 -6.50 -0.52 35.28
C ASP A 581 -5.71 -1.84 35.26
N GLU A 582 -6.26 -2.87 34.62
CA GLU A 582 -5.70 -4.21 34.60
C GLU A 582 -4.96 -4.56 33.30
N GLN A 583 -4.71 -3.61 32.39
CA GLN A 583 -4.16 -3.91 31.05
C GLN A 583 -2.74 -4.55 31.04
N TYR A 584 -1.98 -4.44 32.12
CA TYR A 584 -0.63 -4.99 32.23
C TYR A 584 -0.59 -6.37 32.92
N ILE A 585 0.46 -7.15 32.61
CA ILE A 585 0.78 -8.41 33.29
C ILE A 585 2.00 -8.18 34.19
N VAL A 586 1.75 -8.08 35.49
CA VAL A 586 2.75 -7.62 36.46
C VAL A 586 3.10 -8.76 37.45
N PRO A 587 4.35 -9.24 37.47
CA PRO A 587 4.82 -10.18 38.50
C PRO A 587 4.76 -9.57 39.90
N ALA A 588 4.48 -10.39 40.92
CA ALA A 588 4.36 -9.93 42.30
C ALA A 588 5.61 -9.19 42.81
N SER A 589 6.81 -9.62 42.38
CA SER A 589 8.09 -9.00 42.73
C SER A 589 8.31 -7.61 42.13
N GLU A 590 7.56 -7.25 41.10
CA GLU A 590 7.73 -5.99 40.34
C GLU A 590 6.58 -5.01 40.61
N LYS A 591 5.65 -5.36 41.51
CA LYS A 591 4.43 -4.59 41.76
C LYS A 591 4.70 -3.16 42.24
N GLU A 592 5.72 -2.96 43.09
CA GLU A 592 6.09 -1.64 43.60
C GLU A 592 6.60 -0.73 42.48
N ASN A 593 7.55 -1.24 41.67
CA ASN A 593 8.10 -0.49 40.53
C ASN A 593 7.03 -0.17 39.49
N PHE A 594 6.21 -1.16 39.12
CA PHE A 594 5.06 -0.96 38.24
C PHE A 594 4.13 0.13 38.79
N THR A 595 3.76 0.07 40.08
CA THR A 595 2.85 1.04 40.70
C THR A 595 3.42 2.46 40.61
N LYS A 596 4.72 2.64 40.86
CA LYS A 596 5.39 3.94 40.74
C LYS A 596 5.32 4.49 39.31
N LEU A 597 5.71 3.69 38.32
CA LEU A 597 5.72 4.09 36.90
C LEU A 597 4.30 4.36 36.38
N ASN A 598 3.37 3.46 36.67
CA ASN A 598 1.98 3.55 36.24
C ASN A 598 1.28 4.75 36.87
N THR A 599 1.53 5.04 38.15
CA THR A 599 0.98 6.23 38.83
C THR A 599 1.47 7.52 38.17
N LEU A 600 2.75 7.61 37.81
CA LEU A 600 3.31 8.78 37.13
C LEU A 600 2.62 9.03 35.78
N VAL A 601 2.52 7.99 34.94
CA VAL A 601 1.87 8.08 33.62
C VAL A 601 0.38 8.36 33.75
N ASN A 602 -0.30 7.68 34.67
CA ASN A 602 -1.74 7.87 34.88
C ASN A 602 -2.07 9.25 35.43
N ASN A 603 -1.28 9.80 36.35
CA ASN A 603 -1.52 11.16 36.85
C ASN A 603 -1.43 12.21 35.73
N TYR A 604 -0.45 12.07 34.83
CA TYR A 604 -0.35 12.95 33.66
C TYR A 604 -1.57 12.80 32.75
N ASN A 605 -1.92 11.57 32.38
CA ASN A 605 -3.07 11.29 31.51
C ASN A 605 -4.39 11.76 32.12
N GLN A 606 -4.62 11.51 33.41
CA GLN A 606 -5.83 11.94 34.12
C GLN A 606 -5.96 13.46 34.13
N ASN A 607 -4.86 14.19 34.36
CA ASN A 607 -4.88 15.66 34.30
C ASN A 607 -5.23 16.19 32.89
N LEU A 608 -4.72 15.53 31.84
CA LEU A 608 -5.05 15.87 30.45
C LEU A 608 -6.54 15.57 30.17
N TYR A 609 -6.99 14.35 30.48
CA TYR A 609 -8.36 13.92 30.24
C TYR A 609 -9.38 14.72 31.06
N SER A 610 -9.09 15.10 32.31
CA SER A 610 -10.02 15.90 33.12
C SER A 610 -10.30 17.28 32.52
N LYS A 611 -9.27 17.92 31.94
CA LYS A 611 -9.44 19.16 31.17
C LYS A 611 -10.30 18.96 29.92
N LEU A 612 -10.06 17.88 29.18
CA LEU A 612 -10.83 17.54 27.97
C LEU A 612 -12.28 17.18 28.31
N LYS A 613 -12.53 16.40 29.36
CA LYS A 613 -13.87 16.06 29.87
C LYS A 613 -14.66 17.35 30.15
N SER A 614 -14.04 18.30 30.85
CA SER A 614 -14.66 19.60 31.13
C SER A 614 -14.95 20.40 29.85
N GLU A 615 -13.99 20.50 28.92
CA GLU A 615 -14.18 21.19 27.65
C GLU A 615 -15.29 20.56 26.80
N TYR A 616 -15.33 19.24 26.72
CA TYR A 616 -16.31 18.51 25.93
C TYR A 616 -17.69 18.58 26.56
N SER A 617 -17.78 18.47 27.90
CA SER A 617 -19.01 18.69 28.66
C SER A 617 -19.63 20.07 28.39
N GLU A 618 -18.82 21.14 28.33
CA GLU A 618 -19.32 22.49 27.97
C GLU A 618 -19.82 22.58 26.53
N LYS A 619 -19.10 21.97 25.56
CA LYS A 619 -19.56 21.92 24.16
C LYS A 619 -20.89 21.19 24.01
N ILE A 620 -21.04 20.07 24.73
CA ILE A 620 -22.24 19.23 24.70
C ILE A 620 -23.42 19.95 25.35
N ASP A 621 -23.20 20.59 26.50
CA ASP A 621 -24.19 21.47 27.14
C ASP A 621 -24.66 22.59 26.19
N GLY A 622 -23.73 23.20 25.44
CA GLY A 622 -24.04 24.17 24.39
C GLY A 622 -24.95 23.58 23.29
N TYR A 623 -24.67 22.37 22.81
CA TYR A 623 -25.52 21.70 21.82
C TYR A 623 -26.94 21.46 22.34
N ILE A 624 -27.09 21.01 23.59
CA ILE A 624 -28.41 20.79 24.21
C ILE A 624 -29.18 22.11 24.31
N LYS A 625 -28.53 23.20 24.78
CA LYS A 625 -29.14 24.53 24.92
C LYS A 625 -29.56 25.15 23.57
N GLU A 626 -28.81 24.86 22.51
CA GLU A 626 -29.13 25.27 21.15
C GLU A 626 -30.16 24.35 20.45
N ASN A 627 -30.70 23.35 21.15
CA ASN A 627 -31.58 22.30 20.63
C ASN A 627 -30.99 21.52 19.43
N LYS A 628 -29.66 21.33 19.39
CA LYS A 628 -28.97 20.52 18.39
C LYS A 628 -29.01 19.06 18.82
N ASN A 629 -29.88 18.27 18.20
CA ASN A 629 -30.09 16.87 18.59
C ASN A 629 -29.03 15.94 17.98
N TYR A 630 -27.80 16.00 18.47
CA TYR A 630 -26.69 15.18 17.96
C TYR A 630 -26.60 13.78 18.58
N PHE A 631 -26.11 12.84 17.79
CA PHE A 631 -25.59 11.56 18.26
C PHE A 631 -24.11 11.78 18.57
N ILE A 632 -23.71 11.60 19.83
CA ILE A 632 -22.37 11.91 20.32
C ILE A 632 -21.59 10.61 20.48
N VAL A 633 -20.43 10.51 19.85
CA VAL A 633 -19.52 9.37 19.99
C VAL A 633 -18.23 9.85 20.65
N LEU A 634 -17.93 9.30 21.82
CA LEU A 634 -16.72 9.61 22.59
C LEU A 634 -16.13 8.32 23.16
N SER A 635 -14.80 8.26 23.32
CA SER A 635 -14.15 7.16 24.05
C SER A 635 -14.77 6.97 25.45
N THR A 636 -14.93 5.72 25.88
CA THR A 636 -15.43 5.39 27.23
C THR A 636 -14.61 6.03 28.34
N ASN A 637 -13.35 6.37 28.10
CA ASN A 637 -12.48 7.10 29.04
C ASN A 637 -13.05 8.47 29.47
N TYR A 638 -13.85 9.13 28.61
CA TYR A 638 -14.49 10.40 28.95
C TYR A 638 -15.77 10.23 29.79
N LEU A 639 -16.31 9.02 29.81
CA LEU A 639 -17.61 8.71 30.42
C LEU A 639 -17.48 8.05 31.80
N GLN A 640 -16.27 7.69 32.21
CA GLN A 640 -15.98 7.01 33.47
C GLN A 640 -15.40 7.94 34.55
N GLY A 641 -15.54 7.53 35.81
CA GLY A 641 -15.09 8.28 37.00
C GLY A 641 -16.03 9.37 37.52
N GLU A 642 -15.66 9.93 38.68
CA GLU A 642 -16.39 11.02 39.37
C GLU A 642 -16.40 12.34 38.58
N ASP A 643 -15.40 12.57 37.73
CA ASP A 643 -15.28 13.75 36.87
C ASP A 643 -15.78 13.50 35.43
N SER A 644 -16.48 12.38 35.19
CA SER A 644 -17.02 12.02 33.87
C SER A 644 -17.95 13.08 33.28
N ILE A 645 -18.02 13.13 31.95
CA ILE A 645 -18.96 14.01 31.24
C ILE A 645 -20.41 13.72 31.67
N LEU A 646 -20.76 12.45 31.88
CA LEU A 646 -22.09 12.04 32.33
C LEU A 646 -22.47 12.70 33.66
N LYS A 647 -21.58 12.64 34.67
CA LYS A 647 -21.82 13.28 35.97
C LYS A 647 -21.84 14.80 35.89
N GLN A 648 -20.97 15.40 35.07
CA GLN A 648 -20.98 16.85 34.87
C GLN A 648 -22.30 17.32 34.24
N LEU A 649 -22.86 16.56 33.29
CA LEU A 649 -24.16 16.86 32.69
C LEU A 649 -25.32 16.62 33.68
N GLU A 650 -25.24 15.59 34.52
CA GLU A 650 -26.21 15.36 35.60
C GLU A 650 -26.25 16.54 36.58
N GLN A 651 -25.08 17.04 36.99
CA GLN A 651 -24.92 18.21 37.85
C GLN A 651 -25.48 19.49 37.22
N LYS A 652 -25.50 19.58 35.89
CA LYS A 652 -26.13 20.68 35.13
C LYS A 652 -27.66 20.53 35.03
N GLY A 653 -28.24 19.46 35.57
CA GLY A 653 -29.69 19.24 35.66
C GLY A 653 -30.28 18.43 34.51
N TYR A 654 -29.46 17.77 33.69
CA TYR A 654 -29.95 16.88 32.63
C TYR A 654 -30.34 15.51 33.17
N THR A 655 -31.38 14.91 32.59
CA THR A 655 -31.78 13.52 32.92
C THR A 655 -31.00 12.55 32.04
N LEU A 656 -30.30 11.60 32.66
CA LEU A 656 -29.57 10.54 31.95
C LEU A 656 -30.29 9.19 32.10
N GLU A 657 -30.59 8.57 30.97
CA GLU A 657 -31.18 7.23 30.90
C GLU A 657 -30.20 6.29 30.18
N LYS A 658 -29.70 5.27 30.86
CA LYS A 658 -28.82 4.26 30.24
C LYS A 658 -29.65 3.34 29.36
N ILE A 659 -29.22 3.16 28.11
CA ILE A 659 -29.85 2.24 27.16
C ILE A 659 -29.08 0.92 27.19
N ASN A 660 -29.75 -0.12 27.69
CA ASN A 660 -29.27 -1.52 27.69
C ASN A 660 -29.92 -2.29 26.55
#